data_AF-A0A4V1AW79-F1
#
_entry.id   AF-A0A4V1AW79-F1
#
_cell.length_a   1.000
_cell.length_b   1.000
_cell.length_c   1.000
_cell.angle_alpha   90.00
_cell.angle_beta   90.00
_cell.angle_gamma   90.00
#
_symmetry.space_group_name_H-M   'P 1'
#
loop_
_entity.id
_entity.type
_entity.pdbx_description
1 polymer ?
#
loop_
_entity_poly.entity_id
_entity_poly.type
_entity_poly.pdbx_seq_one_letter_code
_entity_poly.pdbx_strand_id
1 'polypeptide(L)'
;MNPLLRLLKFGQGYWIDNLTRHMIISGNLKRRVDKQGLRGVTSNPKIFHEAIAKSDDYDAQIETLIAEDRSNIEIYEALVTTDIRDACDILRPLYDELKGQDGFVSLEVSPHLAHDTQGSLQEARRLWQIVDRPNLLIKIPATTAGIPAIEELLFEGININITLLFSIERYQAVAQAYLKALERRLEAGKPVAHIASVASFFLSRIDVLVDQLLSHRIPLPGRSHLEPHPEDLQGKVAIANAKLAYQHFKQILQSDCWQALEAKGAQMQRMLWASTNTKNPAYRDVMYIEPLIGPHTINTMPEDTIEAFADHGRVKETVEENIEEAQKIITELEKIGIDFHFVASQLENEGIQKFIEPYDALLEALGTKCQQRRNRQQVKPLQEVAQQLRRLVIQMTTDAGSGHPTSCLSCAEIVAALFFHEMHWDPRAPKARNVDTFILSKGHAAPILWAALWEAKAIDEDPLSLRKLDSTLEGHPTPNNPWIKVATGSLGQGLAAANGIALANRLDNIHARVYCLLGDGECSEGSVWEAAQFASLNKLSDLVAIVDVNALAQSGPAPYQHDTPVFAHRFQSFGWETIEIDGHDLAAILNAFEQAKKTGPTAIIAKTEKGKGVSFLEGKDGWHGKALDPASMEKALAELGENQANVIVEPRRIGTYIPPQRKPAPALSIGYSIGDEIATRDAFGKALKKLGDFLPELVVLDGDVKNSTRTEYFSEEYPNRFFESYIAEQNMVGTALGLAVCGKISCAASFACFLTRAYDFIRMAGHSRPPHLIFCGSHAGVSIGEDGPSQMGLEDLAMFRAVSGSTVLYPCDGVSAERLTAQATQTQGIVYIRTTRPKTPVIYTTDEKFPIGGSKILRTSKEDKFTLVTAGITVHEALAAYDRLKQKGISTRIIDSYSVKPLDVETLSKAAHETQALFVIEDHWIEGGLGDAVAAAVNSPTPVYRLAITEEPRSGKSEELLERYGISQKAITQKILEFMG
;
A
#
# COMPACT_ATOMS: atom_id res chain seq x y z
N MET A 1 -60.39 -3.81 -13.49
CA MET A 1 -60.04 -3.63 -12.05
C MET A 1 -58.65 -4.22 -11.87
N ASN A 2 -57.69 -3.43 -11.36
CA ASN A 2 -56.28 -3.82 -11.22
C ASN A 2 -56.16 -5.18 -10.48
N PRO A 3 -55.45 -6.20 -11.02
CA PRO A 3 -55.20 -7.48 -10.35
C PRO A 3 -54.69 -7.34 -8.91
N LEU A 4 -53.84 -6.36 -8.62
CA LEU A 4 -53.31 -6.09 -7.27
C LEU A 4 -54.43 -5.81 -6.25
N LEU A 5 -55.42 -4.98 -6.61
CA LEU A 5 -56.57 -4.69 -5.75
C LEU A 5 -57.49 -5.90 -5.56
N ARG A 6 -57.50 -6.84 -6.52
CA ARG A 6 -58.32 -8.05 -6.43
C ARG A 6 -57.75 -9.07 -5.44
N LEU A 7 -56.43 -9.10 -5.21
CA LEU A 7 -55.78 -9.99 -4.23
C LEU A 7 -56.40 -9.86 -2.84
N LEU A 8 -56.75 -8.63 -2.46
CA LEU A 8 -57.35 -8.31 -1.17
C LEU A 8 -58.68 -9.05 -0.92
N LYS A 9 -59.45 -9.35 -1.99
CA LYS A 9 -60.71 -10.10 -1.88
C LYS A 9 -60.50 -11.57 -1.53
N PHE A 10 -59.29 -12.09 -1.78
CA PHE A 10 -58.90 -13.46 -1.47
C PHE A 10 -58.05 -13.53 -0.19
N GLY A 11 -58.00 -12.45 0.60
CA GLY A 11 -57.24 -12.38 1.84
C GLY A 11 -55.72 -12.39 1.67
N GLN A 12 -55.22 -12.14 0.46
CA GLN A 12 -53.79 -11.98 0.20
C GLN A 12 -53.42 -10.49 0.11
N GLY A 13 -52.49 -10.06 0.96
CA GLY A 13 -51.87 -8.74 0.86
C GLY A 13 -50.64 -8.81 -0.03
N TYR A 14 -50.36 -7.77 -0.82
CA TYR A 14 -49.05 -7.63 -1.46
C TYR A 14 -48.23 -6.55 -0.77
N TRP A 15 -46.95 -6.83 -0.62
CA TRP A 15 -45.94 -5.93 -0.08
C TRP A 15 -44.92 -5.64 -1.16
N ILE A 16 -44.31 -4.47 -1.10
CA ILE A 16 -43.22 -4.10 -2.00
C ILE A 16 -41.89 -4.50 -1.38
N ASP A 17 -41.06 -5.19 -2.16
CA ASP A 17 -39.67 -5.54 -1.81
C ASP A 17 -38.70 -4.49 -2.33
N ASN A 18 -39.01 -3.24 -1.98
CA ASN A 18 -38.17 -2.07 -2.23
C ASN A 18 -38.56 -0.96 -1.24
N LEU A 19 -37.58 -0.28 -0.67
CA LEU A 19 -37.77 0.95 0.09
C LEU A 19 -36.59 1.88 -0.18
N THR A 20 -36.89 3.03 -0.77
CA THR A 20 -35.91 4.09 -1.00
C THR A 20 -36.46 5.41 -0.49
N ARG A 21 -35.57 6.28 0.00
CA ARG A 21 -35.92 7.66 0.36
C ARG A 21 -36.67 8.39 -0.74
N HIS A 22 -36.24 8.22 -2.00
CA HIS A 22 -36.92 8.80 -3.16
C HIS A 22 -38.41 8.41 -3.24
N MET A 23 -38.76 7.15 -2.98
CA MET A 23 -40.16 6.69 -3.00
C MET A 23 -41.03 7.34 -1.91
N ILE A 24 -40.44 7.63 -0.75
CA ILE A 24 -41.08 8.31 0.37
C ILE A 24 -41.34 9.77 0.00
N ILE A 25 -40.27 10.51 -0.34
CA ILE A 25 -40.34 11.97 -0.55
C ILE A 25 -41.09 12.36 -1.83
N SER A 26 -41.06 11.53 -2.88
CA SER A 26 -41.81 11.77 -4.13
C SER A 26 -43.32 11.52 -3.99
N GLY A 27 -43.77 10.94 -2.86
CA GLY A 27 -45.14 10.51 -2.66
C GLY A 27 -45.53 9.25 -3.43
N ASN A 28 -44.58 8.58 -4.10
CA ASN A 28 -44.82 7.33 -4.82
C ASN A 28 -45.36 6.24 -3.87
N LEU A 29 -44.73 6.07 -2.71
CA LEU A 29 -45.15 5.07 -1.72
C LEU A 29 -46.59 5.32 -1.27
N LYS A 30 -46.93 6.56 -0.91
CA LYS A 30 -48.29 6.96 -0.53
C LYS A 30 -49.29 6.66 -1.64
N ARG A 31 -48.95 6.98 -2.90
CA ARG A 31 -49.81 6.70 -4.06
C ARG A 31 -50.07 5.20 -4.23
N ARG A 32 -49.08 4.34 -4.01
CA ARG A 32 -49.24 2.88 -4.08
C ARG A 32 -50.18 2.36 -2.98
N VAL A 33 -50.08 2.89 -1.77
CA VAL A 33 -51.02 2.60 -0.66
C VAL A 33 -52.43 3.02 -1.05
N ASP A 34 -52.63 4.28 -1.45
CA ASP A 34 -53.97 4.84 -1.70
C ASP A 34 -54.66 4.26 -2.95
N LYS A 35 -53.90 3.99 -4.02
CA LYS A 35 -54.47 3.69 -5.36
C LYS A 35 -54.22 2.28 -5.87
N GLN A 36 -53.22 1.57 -5.35
CA GLN A 36 -52.84 0.23 -5.84
C GLN A 36 -53.08 -0.88 -4.83
N GLY A 37 -53.38 -0.54 -3.56
CA GLY A 37 -53.73 -1.51 -2.52
C GLY A 37 -52.52 -2.10 -1.79
N LEU A 38 -51.39 -1.40 -1.80
CA LEU A 38 -50.17 -1.82 -1.09
C LEU A 38 -50.45 -1.97 0.41
N ARG A 39 -50.07 -3.12 0.99
CA ARG A 39 -50.35 -3.45 2.40
C ARG A 39 -49.15 -3.46 3.32
N GLY A 40 -47.94 -3.39 2.78
CA GLY A 40 -46.73 -3.34 3.58
C GLY A 40 -45.47 -3.18 2.74
N VAL A 41 -44.34 -3.00 3.42
CA VAL A 41 -43.04 -2.76 2.81
C VAL A 41 -41.98 -3.62 3.49
N THR A 42 -41.06 -4.14 2.68
CA THR A 42 -39.86 -4.81 3.15
C THR A 42 -38.61 -4.15 2.58
N SER A 43 -37.59 -3.97 3.43
CA SER A 43 -36.26 -3.51 3.04
C SER A 43 -35.22 -4.60 3.29
N ASN A 44 -34.11 -4.57 2.58
CA ASN A 44 -32.97 -5.46 2.80
C ASN A 44 -31.64 -4.72 2.55
N PRO A 45 -30.48 -5.25 2.97
CA PRO A 45 -29.21 -4.56 2.79
C PRO A 45 -28.87 -4.23 1.35
N LYS A 46 -29.25 -5.07 0.38
CA LYS A 46 -29.00 -4.82 -1.05
C LYS A 46 -29.79 -3.61 -1.55
N ILE A 47 -31.04 -3.45 -1.15
CA ILE A 47 -31.87 -2.29 -1.51
C ILE A 47 -31.23 -1.00 -0.97
N PHE A 48 -30.83 -1.00 0.31
CA PHE A 48 -30.18 0.16 0.89
C PHE A 48 -28.80 0.43 0.28
N HIS A 49 -28.05 -0.61 -0.07
CA HIS A 49 -26.80 -0.47 -0.82
C HIS A 49 -27.05 0.31 -2.12
N GLU A 50 -27.99 -0.16 -2.94
CA GLU A 50 -28.30 0.49 -4.22
C GLU A 50 -28.80 1.92 -4.02
N ALA A 51 -29.67 2.17 -3.03
CA ALA A 51 -30.20 3.50 -2.76
C ALA A 51 -29.13 4.47 -2.23
N ILE A 52 -28.35 4.08 -1.22
CA ILE A 52 -27.39 4.96 -0.55
C ILE A 52 -26.16 5.21 -1.43
N ALA A 53 -25.67 4.18 -2.12
CA ALA A 53 -24.46 4.29 -2.92
C ALA A 53 -24.69 5.00 -4.26
N LYS A 54 -25.88 4.87 -4.87
CA LYS A 54 -26.15 5.37 -6.23
C LYS A 54 -26.99 6.63 -6.32
N SER A 55 -27.54 7.15 -5.22
CA SER A 55 -28.29 8.42 -5.21
C SER A 55 -27.67 9.46 -4.28
N ASP A 56 -28.10 10.72 -4.40
CA ASP A 56 -27.75 11.84 -3.54
C ASP A 56 -28.82 12.14 -2.46
N ASP A 57 -29.92 11.38 -2.42
CA ASP A 57 -31.05 11.60 -1.50
C ASP A 57 -30.66 11.57 0.00
N TYR A 58 -29.54 10.90 0.32
CA TYR A 58 -29.05 10.72 1.69
C TYR A 58 -28.02 11.77 2.12
N ASP A 59 -27.53 12.58 1.17
CA ASP A 59 -26.32 13.37 1.34
C ASP A 59 -26.43 14.41 2.45
N ALA A 60 -27.52 15.17 2.49
CA ALA A 60 -27.73 16.20 3.52
C ALA A 60 -27.77 15.62 4.95
N GLN A 61 -28.35 14.42 5.12
CA GLN A 61 -28.37 13.77 6.42
C GLN A 61 -26.99 13.20 6.77
N ILE A 62 -26.28 12.60 5.81
CA ILE A 62 -24.89 12.15 6.01
C ILE A 62 -24.01 13.32 6.47
N GLU A 63 -24.11 14.49 5.84
CA GLU A 63 -23.35 15.69 6.23
C GLU A 63 -23.65 16.14 7.66
N THR A 64 -24.93 16.14 8.04
CA THR A 64 -25.36 16.48 9.40
C THR A 64 -24.76 15.51 10.42
N LEU A 65 -24.83 14.20 10.14
CA LEU A 65 -24.34 13.16 11.06
C LEU A 65 -22.80 13.11 11.13
N ILE A 66 -22.10 13.46 10.05
CA ILE A 66 -20.64 13.65 10.06
C ILE A 66 -20.27 14.83 10.96
N ALA A 67 -21.01 15.94 10.91
CA ALA A 67 -20.77 17.11 11.77
C ALA A 67 -21.02 16.82 13.25
N GLU A 68 -21.83 15.81 13.57
CA GLU A 68 -22.05 15.29 14.93
C GLU A 68 -21.00 14.24 15.38
N ASP A 69 -19.95 14.02 14.59
CA ASP A 69 -18.87 13.05 14.84
C ASP A 69 -19.35 11.59 15.00
N ARG A 70 -20.40 11.22 14.27
CA ARG A 70 -20.92 9.85 14.29
C ARG A 70 -20.06 8.88 13.47
N SER A 71 -19.99 7.63 13.96
CA SER A 71 -19.36 6.52 13.24
C SER A 71 -20.16 6.10 12.00
N ASN A 72 -19.52 5.42 11.05
CA ASN A 72 -20.20 4.98 9.82
C ASN A 72 -21.40 4.05 10.10
N ILE A 73 -21.33 3.24 11.16
CA ILE A 73 -22.41 2.34 11.58
C ILE A 73 -23.59 3.17 12.13
N GLU A 74 -23.31 4.14 13.02
CA GLU A 74 -24.35 5.04 13.55
C GLU A 74 -24.99 5.89 12.44
N ILE A 75 -24.22 6.29 11.42
CA ILE A 75 -24.73 6.98 10.24
C ILE A 75 -25.69 6.06 9.49
N TYR A 76 -25.25 4.84 9.14
CA TYR A 76 -26.08 3.85 8.44
C TYR A 76 -27.42 3.64 9.14
N GLU A 77 -27.39 3.40 10.44
CA GLU A 77 -28.58 3.16 11.25
C GLU A 77 -29.50 4.38 11.29
N ALA A 78 -28.94 5.59 11.44
CA ALA A 78 -29.73 6.80 11.43
C ALA A 78 -30.44 7.02 10.07
N LEU A 79 -29.76 6.73 8.95
CA LEU A 79 -30.36 6.82 7.62
C LEU A 79 -31.53 5.84 7.47
N VAL A 80 -31.29 4.56 7.77
CA VAL A 80 -32.29 3.50 7.61
C VAL A 80 -33.46 3.66 8.56
N THR A 81 -33.22 3.96 9.83
CA THR A 81 -34.30 4.12 10.81
C THR A 81 -35.17 5.36 10.52
N THR A 82 -34.61 6.41 9.90
CA THR A 82 -35.38 7.57 9.41
C THR A 82 -36.35 7.13 8.30
N ASP A 83 -35.83 6.47 7.26
CA ASP A 83 -36.65 6.02 6.13
C ASP A 83 -37.73 5.02 6.56
N ILE A 84 -37.40 4.10 7.48
CA ILE A 84 -38.35 3.14 8.02
C ILE A 84 -39.44 3.85 8.83
N ARG A 85 -39.09 4.85 9.65
CA ARG A 85 -40.07 5.62 10.43
C ARG A 85 -41.02 6.38 9.51
N ASP A 86 -40.49 7.04 8.48
CA ASP A 86 -41.30 7.81 7.53
C ASP A 86 -42.21 6.89 6.71
N ALA A 87 -41.73 5.71 6.32
CA ALA A 87 -42.55 4.68 5.68
C ALA A 87 -43.64 4.16 6.63
N CYS A 88 -43.32 3.91 7.90
CA CYS A 88 -44.31 3.54 8.92
C CYS A 88 -45.40 4.63 9.04
N ASP A 89 -45.03 5.91 9.03
CA ASP A 89 -45.98 7.02 9.11
C ASP A 89 -46.88 7.12 7.87
N ILE A 90 -46.37 6.82 6.68
CA ILE A 90 -47.19 6.73 5.45
C ILE A 90 -48.21 5.58 5.53
N LEU A 91 -47.81 4.41 6.06
CA LEU A 91 -48.71 3.26 6.19
C LEU A 91 -49.57 3.29 7.46
N ARG A 92 -49.33 4.24 8.38
CA ARG A 92 -50.02 4.31 9.68
C ARG A 92 -51.54 4.44 9.57
N PRO A 93 -52.12 5.29 8.69
CA PRO A 93 -53.58 5.36 8.54
C PRO A 93 -54.19 4.02 8.18
N LEU A 94 -53.50 3.23 7.35
CA LEU A 94 -53.95 1.90 6.95
C LEU A 94 -53.85 0.91 8.11
N TYR A 95 -52.76 0.96 8.87
CA TYR A 95 -52.58 0.15 10.08
C TYR A 95 -53.71 0.40 11.10
N ASP A 96 -54.04 1.66 11.36
CA ASP A 96 -55.09 2.02 12.31
C ASP A 96 -56.49 1.61 11.79
N GLU A 97 -56.79 1.84 10.51
CA GLU A 97 -58.06 1.43 9.87
C GLU A 97 -58.30 -0.08 9.99
N LEU A 98 -57.25 -0.86 9.74
CA LEU A 98 -57.31 -2.32 9.75
C LEU A 98 -56.95 -2.93 11.11
N LYS A 99 -56.91 -2.13 12.18
CA LYS A 99 -56.62 -2.57 13.56
C LYS A 99 -55.34 -3.40 13.68
N GLY A 100 -54.32 -3.03 12.91
CA GLY A 100 -53.02 -3.67 12.88
C GLY A 100 -52.93 -4.98 12.09
N GLN A 101 -53.88 -5.27 11.19
CA GLN A 101 -53.78 -6.45 10.31
C GLN A 101 -52.85 -6.27 9.10
N ASP A 102 -52.67 -5.01 8.66
CA ASP A 102 -51.83 -4.59 7.54
C ASP A 102 -51.18 -3.23 7.90
N GLY A 103 -50.42 -2.65 6.98
CA GLY A 103 -49.80 -1.34 7.18
C GLY A 103 -48.40 -1.41 7.79
N PHE A 104 -47.70 -2.54 7.61
CA PHE A 104 -46.40 -2.78 8.24
C PHE A 104 -45.21 -2.41 7.37
N VAL A 105 -44.12 -2.00 8.01
CA VAL A 105 -42.80 -1.85 7.41
C VAL A 105 -41.82 -2.71 8.18
N SER A 106 -40.92 -3.39 7.49
CA SER A 106 -39.97 -4.30 8.14
C SER A 106 -38.52 -3.85 8.02
N LEU A 107 -37.78 -3.93 9.14
CA LEU A 107 -36.38 -3.55 9.29
C LEU A 107 -35.58 -4.74 9.82
N GLU A 108 -34.43 -5.02 9.21
CA GLU A 108 -33.57 -6.15 9.57
C GLU A 108 -32.54 -5.80 10.64
N VAL A 109 -32.25 -6.76 11.52
CA VAL A 109 -31.04 -6.71 12.36
C VAL A 109 -29.79 -6.97 11.49
N SER A 110 -28.60 -6.67 12.00
CA SER A 110 -27.36 -6.98 11.27
C SER A 110 -27.28 -8.49 10.93
N PRO A 111 -27.00 -8.88 9.67
CA PRO A 111 -26.91 -10.28 9.29
C PRO A 111 -25.74 -11.02 9.96
N HIS A 112 -24.73 -10.29 10.46
CA HIS A 112 -23.65 -10.83 11.28
C HIS A 112 -24.13 -11.41 12.62
N LEU A 113 -25.33 -11.03 13.08
CA LEU A 113 -25.94 -11.52 14.31
C LEU A 113 -26.83 -12.76 14.09
N ALA A 114 -26.93 -13.28 12.87
CA ALA A 114 -27.82 -14.40 12.53
C ALA A 114 -27.56 -15.68 13.36
N HIS A 115 -26.36 -15.84 13.92
CA HIS A 115 -25.99 -16.94 14.81
C HIS A 115 -25.76 -16.52 16.27
N ASP A 116 -26.08 -15.28 16.64
CA ASP A 116 -25.97 -14.73 17.99
C ASP A 116 -27.34 -14.31 18.53
N THR A 117 -27.90 -15.13 19.42
CA THR A 117 -29.18 -14.86 20.08
C THR A 117 -29.14 -13.56 20.89
N GLN A 118 -28.10 -13.31 21.68
CA GLN A 118 -28.06 -12.15 22.59
C GLN A 118 -27.83 -10.85 21.83
N GLY A 119 -26.92 -10.87 20.85
CA GLY A 119 -26.71 -9.75 19.94
C GLY A 119 -27.98 -9.39 19.18
N SER A 120 -28.69 -10.37 18.60
CA SER A 120 -29.97 -10.15 17.92
C SER A 120 -31.03 -9.53 18.84
N LEU A 121 -31.13 -9.96 20.10
CA LEU A 121 -32.06 -9.40 21.08
C LEU A 121 -31.76 -7.94 21.40
N GLN A 122 -30.49 -7.63 21.69
CA GLN A 122 -30.07 -6.28 22.04
C GLN A 122 -30.34 -5.31 20.88
N GLU A 123 -29.97 -5.72 19.67
CA GLU A 123 -30.12 -4.90 18.48
C GLU A 123 -31.58 -4.69 18.11
N ALA A 124 -32.40 -5.75 18.13
CA ALA A 124 -33.83 -5.65 17.86
C ALA A 124 -34.55 -4.68 18.81
N ARG A 125 -34.25 -4.74 20.12
CA ARG A 125 -34.83 -3.82 21.12
C ARG A 125 -34.44 -2.37 20.84
N ARG A 126 -33.17 -2.14 20.49
CA ARG A 126 -32.65 -0.81 20.18
C ARG A 126 -33.31 -0.24 18.92
N LEU A 127 -33.37 -1.01 17.83
CA LEU A 127 -34.02 -0.59 16.58
C LEU A 127 -35.52 -0.32 16.77
N TRP A 128 -36.20 -1.16 17.56
CA TRP A 128 -37.61 -0.96 17.92
C TRP A 128 -37.83 0.37 18.64
N GLN A 129 -36.99 0.68 19.64
CA GLN A 129 -37.05 1.94 20.38
C GLN A 129 -36.70 3.16 19.52
N ILE A 130 -35.72 3.04 18.62
CA ILE A 130 -35.32 4.15 17.75
C ILE A 130 -36.43 4.49 16.78
N VAL A 131 -37.00 3.50 16.08
CA VAL A 131 -38.06 3.76 15.09
C VAL A 131 -39.33 4.25 15.78
N ASP A 132 -39.68 3.68 16.94
CA ASP A 132 -40.83 4.05 17.78
C ASP A 132 -42.16 4.13 17.01
N ARG A 133 -42.48 3.05 16.29
CA ARG A 133 -43.75 2.91 15.56
C ARG A 133 -44.37 1.53 15.77
N PRO A 134 -45.68 1.45 16.09
CA PRO A 134 -46.35 0.18 16.38
C PRO A 134 -46.53 -0.72 15.14
N ASN A 135 -46.38 -0.16 13.94
CA ASN A 135 -46.45 -0.86 12.67
C ASN A 135 -45.07 -1.19 12.07
N LEU A 136 -44.02 -1.22 12.91
CA LEU A 136 -42.73 -1.79 12.58
C LEU A 136 -42.76 -3.31 12.76
N LEU A 137 -42.00 -4.04 11.93
CA LEU A 137 -41.61 -5.43 12.15
C LEU A 137 -40.09 -5.54 12.17
N ILE A 138 -39.51 -6.08 13.24
CA ILE A 138 -38.08 -6.40 13.24
C ILE A 138 -37.88 -7.74 12.54
N LYS A 139 -36.96 -7.82 11.59
CA LYS A 139 -36.65 -9.07 10.90
C LYS A 139 -35.58 -9.85 11.62
N ILE A 140 -35.89 -11.11 11.90
CA ILE A 140 -34.97 -12.05 12.52
C ILE A 140 -34.91 -13.32 11.64
N PRO A 141 -33.71 -13.72 11.17
CA PRO A 141 -33.54 -14.98 10.46
C PRO A 141 -33.96 -16.18 11.30
N ALA A 142 -34.65 -17.15 10.69
CA ALA A 142 -35.09 -18.38 11.34
C ALA A 142 -33.96 -19.41 11.55
N THR A 143 -32.77 -18.96 11.93
CA THR A 143 -31.68 -19.88 12.29
C THR A 143 -31.98 -20.55 13.62
N THR A 144 -31.24 -21.60 13.96
CA THR A 144 -31.32 -22.22 15.29
C THR A 144 -31.07 -21.22 16.43
N ALA A 145 -30.22 -20.22 16.23
CA ALA A 145 -29.96 -19.15 17.21
C ALA A 145 -31.02 -18.03 17.18
N GLY A 146 -31.68 -17.81 16.04
CA GLY A 146 -32.73 -16.80 15.88
C GLY A 146 -34.04 -17.20 16.53
N ILE A 147 -34.41 -18.48 16.54
CA ILE A 147 -35.64 -19.00 17.15
C ILE A 147 -35.84 -18.54 18.61
N PRO A 148 -34.87 -18.73 19.54
CA PRO A 148 -35.03 -18.24 20.91
C PRO A 148 -35.11 -16.70 20.99
N ALA A 149 -34.45 -15.97 20.09
CA ALA A 149 -34.58 -14.50 20.04
C ALA A 149 -35.98 -14.07 19.60
N ILE A 150 -36.55 -14.76 18.60
CA ILE A 150 -37.92 -14.54 18.12
C ILE A 150 -38.93 -14.73 19.26
N GLU A 151 -38.86 -15.86 19.99
CA GLU A 151 -39.77 -16.15 21.11
C GLU A 151 -39.73 -15.01 22.16
N GLU A 152 -38.52 -14.58 22.54
CA GLU A 152 -38.35 -13.58 23.58
C GLU A 152 -38.82 -12.18 23.15
N LEU A 153 -38.52 -11.76 21.91
CA LEU A 153 -38.96 -10.45 21.40
C LEU A 153 -40.48 -10.37 21.26
N LEU A 154 -41.12 -11.44 20.80
CA LEU A 154 -42.58 -11.53 20.75
C LEU A 154 -43.20 -11.49 22.16
N PHE A 155 -42.57 -12.15 23.14
CA PHE A 155 -42.99 -12.08 24.53
C PHE A 155 -42.89 -10.64 25.10
N GLU A 156 -41.82 -9.92 24.76
CA GLU A 156 -41.64 -8.51 25.11
C GLU A 156 -42.68 -7.59 24.43
N GLY A 157 -43.19 -8.03 23.29
CA GLY A 157 -44.26 -7.37 22.54
C GLY A 157 -43.77 -6.62 21.31
N ILE A 158 -42.63 -7.03 20.77
CA ILE A 158 -42.05 -6.53 19.53
C ILE A 158 -42.61 -7.38 18.37
N ASN A 159 -43.07 -6.73 17.31
CA ASN A 159 -43.58 -7.45 16.14
C ASN A 159 -42.40 -7.99 15.31
N ILE A 160 -42.50 -9.23 14.83
CA ILE A 160 -41.38 -9.92 14.15
C ILE A 160 -41.74 -10.40 12.74
N ASN A 161 -40.89 -10.04 11.77
CA ASN A 161 -40.87 -10.67 10.44
C ASN A 161 -39.78 -11.74 10.39
N ILE A 162 -40.17 -13.00 10.36
CA ILE A 162 -39.25 -14.12 10.45
C ILE A 162 -38.80 -14.49 9.04
N THR A 163 -37.50 -14.43 8.77
CA THR A 163 -36.93 -14.57 7.42
C THR A 163 -36.11 -15.86 7.23
N LEU A 164 -35.69 -16.15 6.00
CA LEU A 164 -34.92 -17.35 5.62
C LEU A 164 -35.62 -18.69 5.91
N LEU A 165 -36.94 -18.76 5.75
CA LEU A 165 -37.66 -20.04 5.80
C LEU A 165 -37.60 -20.73 4.43
N PHE A 166 -37.03 -21.94 4.42
CA PHE A 166 -36.95 -22.80 3.23
C PHE A 166 -37.65 -24.15 3.44
N SER A 167 -37.79 -24.61 4.69
CA SER A 167 -38.37 -25.90 5.03
C SER A 167 -39.59 -25.79 5.95
N ILE A 168 -40.42 -26.82 5.90
CA ILE A 168 -41.60 -26.97 6.74
C ILE A 168 -41.19 -27.21 8.20
N GLU A 169 -40.15 -28.00 8.45
CA GLU A 169 -39.65 -28.29 9.80
C GLU A 169 -39.22 -26.99 10.49
N ARG A 170 -38.51 -26.12 9.77
CA ARG A 170 -38.08 -24.85 10.34
C ARG A 170 -39.26 -23.93 10.61
N TYR A 171 -40.25 -23.91 9.71
CA TYR A 171 -41.48 -23.17 9.94
C TYR A 171 -42.26 -23.67 11.15
N GLN A 172 -42.37 -24.98 11.37
CA GLN A 172 -43.00 -25.54 12.56
C GLN A 172 -42.30 -25.07 13.84
N ALA A 173 -40.96 -25.06 13.86
CA ALA A 173 -40.20 -24.56 15.01
C ALA A 173 -40.47 -23.07 15.29
N VAL A 174 -40.57 -22.26 14.23
CA VAL A 174 -40.92 -20.84 14.30
C VAL A 174 -42.35 -20.62 14.79
N ALA A 175 -43.32 -21.38 14.27
CA ALA A 175 -44.71 -21.29 14.70
C ALA A 175 -44.87 -21.70 16.17
N GLN A 176 -44.14 -22.73 16.61
CA GLN A 176 -44.11 -23.12 18.03
C GLN A 176 -43.55 -22.01 18.93
N ALA A 177 -42.47 -21.36 18.51
CA ALA A 177 -41.90 -20.21 19.22
C ALA A 177 -42.90 -19.05 19.31
N TYR A 178 -43.65 -18.78 18.23
CA TYR A 178 -44.72 -17.78 18.21
C TYR A 178 -45.83 -18.08 19.22
N LEU A 179 -46.38 -19.30 19.19
CA LEU A 179 -47.43 -19.72 20.12
C LEU A 179 -46.97 -19.61 21.58
N LYS A 180 -45.78 -20.15 21.88
CA LYS A 180 -45.19 -20.14 23.21
C LYS A 180 -44.96 -18.73 23.74
N ALA A 181 -44.52 -17.80 22.88
CA ALA A 181 -44.35 -16.40 23.27
C ALA A 181 -45.68 -15.73 23.69
N LEU A 182 -46.77 -16.02 22.97
CA LEU A 182 -48.09 -15.51 23.28
C LEU A 182 -48.70 -16.14 24.54
N GLU A 183 -48.54 -17.45 24.72
CA GLU A 183 -48.94 -18.15 25.95
C GLU A 183 -48.23 -17.56 27.17
N ARG A 184 -46.89 -17.43 27.09
CA ARG A 184 -46.08 -16.77 28.13
C ARG A 184 -46.55 -15.35 28.43
N ARG A 185 -46.95 -14.57 27.41
CA ARG A 185 -47.52 -13.22 27.62
C ARG A 185 -48.82 -13.26 28.39
N LEU A 186 -49.74 -14.15 28.03
CA LEU A 186 -51.02 -14.31 28.71
C LEU A 186 -50.84 -14.74 30.17
N GLU A 187 -49.95 -15.70 30.42
CA GLU A 187 -49.58 -16.14 31.77
C GLU A 187 -48.99 -14.99 32.61
N ALA A 188 -48.22 -14.11 31.98
CA ALA A 188 -47.66 -12.91 32.59
C ALA A 188 -48.65 -11.72 32.67
N GLY A 189 -49.91 -11.88 32.26
CA GLY A 189 -50.94 -10.82 32.26
C GLY A 189 -50.72 -9.70 31.25
N LYS A 190 -49.89 -9.93 30.22
CA LYS A 190 -49.57 -8.95 29.17
C LYS A 190 -50.53 -9.08 27.97
N PRO A 191 -50.84 -7.98 27.24
CA PRO A 191 -51.80 -8.02 26.13
C PRO A 191 -51.24 -8.71 24.88
N VAL A 192 -52.05 -9.52 24.19
CA VAL A 192 -51.65 -10.24 22.96
C VAL A 192 -52.23 -9.66 21.67
N ALA A 193 -53.16 -8.70 21.77
CA ALA A 193 -53.96 -8.22 20.64
C ALA A 193 -53.21 -7.35 19.61
N HIS A 194 -51.99 -6.92 19.93
CA HIS A 194 -51.19 -6.03 19.07
C HIS A 194 -49.85 -6.66 18.68
N ILE A 195 -49.66 -7.96 18.93
CA ILE A 195 -48.43 -8.67 18.56
C ILE A 195 -48.62 -9.25 17.17
N ALA A 196 -47.93 -8.67 16.19
CA ALA A 196 -47.95 -9.13 14.81
C ALA A 196 -46.70 -9.95 14.48
N SER A 197 -46.87 -10.99 13.67
CA SER A 197 -45.74 -11.74 13.12
C SER A 197 -46.03 -12.24 11.70
N VAL A 198 -44.99 -12.31 10.87
CA VAL A 198 -45.06 -12.91 9.54
C VAL A 198 -43.95 -13.95 9.38
N ALA A 199 -44.25 -15.08 8.75
CA ALA A 199 -43.31 -16.16 8.45
C ALA A 199 -42.96 -16.17 6.96
N SER A 200 -41.76 -15.72 6.62
CA SER A 200 -41.34 -15.43 5.24
C SER A 200 -40.60 -16.59 4.59
N PHE A 201 -41.29 -17.30 3.70
CA PHE A 201 -40.79 -18.39 2.86
C PHE A 201 -40.15 -17.88 1.57
N PHE A 202 -38.91 -18.25 1.31
CA PHE A 202 -38.14 -17.78 0.16
C PHE A 202 -38.26 -18.77 -1.01
N LEU A 203 -38.98 -18.38 -2.07
CA LEU A 203 -39.42 -19.31 -3.11
C LEU A 203 -38.42 -19.49 -4.24
N SER A 204 -38.12 -18.44 -5.03
CA SER A 204 -37.33 -18.61 -6.26
C SER A 204 -35.93 -19.17 -6.02
N ARG A 205 -35.36 -18.96 -4.83
CA ARG A 205 -34.07 -19.53 -4.43
C ARG A 205 -34.10 -21.07 -4.36
N ILE A 206 -35.25 -21.65 -4.00
CA ILE A 206 -35.45 -23.10 -3.97
C ILE A 206 -35.37 -23.65 -5.38
N ASP A 207 -36.18 -23.16 -6.31
CA ASP A 207 -36.19 -23.67 -7.67
C ASP A 207 -34.86 -23.40 -8.39
N VAL A 208 -34.19 -22.27 -8.16
CA VAL A 208 -32.86 -22.03 -8.74
C VAL A 208 -31.86 -23.15 -8.36
N LEU A 209 -31.79 -23.51 -7.08
CA LEU A 209 -30.87 -24.57 -6.63
C LEU A 209 -31.36 -25.96 -7.08
N VAL A 210 -32.66 -26.22 -6.98
CA VAL A 210 -33.23 -27.53 -7.34
C VAL A 210 -33.14 -27.77 -8.84
N ASP A 211 -33.47 -26.80 -9.69
CA ASP A 211 -33.35 -26.91 -11.14
C ASP A 211 -31.90 -27.13 -11.58
N GLN A 212 -30.95 -26.48 -10.90
CA GLN A 212 -29.52 -26.75 -11.08
C GLN A 212 -29.18 -28.20 -10.70
N LEU A 213 -29.69 -28.73 -9.58
CA LEU A 213 -29.45 -30.13 -9.20
C LEU A 213 -30.15 -31.13 -10.16
N LEU A 214 -31.33 -30.77 -10.67
CA LEU A 214 -32.07 -31.54 -11.66
C LEU A 214 -31.33 -31.59 -13.01
N SER A 215 -30.73 -30.48 -13.45
CA SER A 215 -30.00 -30.43 -14.72
C SER A 215 -28.80 -31.39 -14.76
N HIS A 216 -28.14 -31.62 -13.62
CA HIS A 216 -27.07 -32.62 -13.49
C HIS A 216 -27.56 -34.07 -13.56
N ARG A 217 -28.89 -34.30 -13.47
CA ARG A 217 -29.54 -35.61 -13.51
C ARG A 217 -30.24 -35.89 -14.84
N ILE A 218 -30.28 -34.92 -15.76
CA ILE A 218 -30.81 -35.12 -17.12
C ILE A 218 -29.80 -35.97 -17.91
N PRO A 219 -30.18 -37.18 -18.37
CA PRO A 219 -29.25 -38.07 -19.07
C PRO A 219 -28.89 -37.54 -20.47
N LEU A 220 -27.64 -37.76 -20.88
CA LEU A 220 -27.20 -37.54 -22.27
C LEU A 220 -27.99 -38.45 -23.24
N PRO A 221 -28.18 -38.03 -24.51
CA PRO A 221 -28.93 -38.82 -25.50
C PRO A 221 -28.42 -40.27 -25.58
N GLY A 222 -29.30 -41.24 -25.32
CA GLY A 222 -29.01 -42.68 -25.44
C GLY A 222 -28.70 -43.43 -24.13
N ARG A 223 -28.88 -42.84 -22.95
CA ARG A 223 -28.81 -43.53 -21.64
C ARG A 223 -30.19 -43.73 -20.99
N SER A 224 -30.32 -44.69 -20.06
CA SER A 224 -31.57 -45.01 -19.37
C SER A 224 -32.15 -43.78 -18.66
N HIS A 225 -33.43 -43.51 -18.89
CA HIS A 225 -34.15 -42.41 -18.25
C HIS A 225 -34.36 -42.68 -16.75
N LEU A 226 -34.22 -41.63 -15.93
CA LEU A 226 -34.74 -41.63 -14.56
C LEU A 226 -36.27 -41.47 -14.62
N GLU A 227 -36.97 -42.14 -13.70
CA GLU A 227 -38.43 -42.07 -13.50
C GLU A 227 -38.70 -41.55 -12.08
N PRO A 228 -39.36 -40.38 -11.91
CA PRO A 228 -39.83 -39.49 -12.97
C PRO A 228 -38.70 -38.74 -13.69
N HIS A 229 -39.00 -38.17 -14.85
CA HIS A 229 -38.02 -37.37 -15.59
C HIS A 229 -37.66 -36.09 -14.83
N PRO A 230 -36.36 -35.74 -14.67
CA PRO A 230 -35.96 -34.53 -13.95
C PRO A 230 -36.57 -33.23 -14.51
N GLU A 231 -36.81 -33.16 -15.82
CA GLU A 231 -37.46 -32.01 -16.47
C GLU A 231 -38.90 -31.78 -15.97
N ASP A 232 -39.61 -32.84 -15.59
CA ASP A 232 -40.99 -32.74 -15.11
C ASP A 232 -41.10 -32.09 -13.73
N LEU A 233 -39.99 -32.00 -12.99
CA LEU A 233 -39.93 -31.41 -11.65
C LEU A 233 -39.43 -29.96 -11.65
N GLN A 234 -38.88 -29.48 -12.77
CA GLN A 234 -38.27 -28.15 -12.84
C GLN A 234 -39.30 -27.04 -12.62
N GLY A 235 -38.95 -26.04 -11.80
CA GLY A 235 -39.79 -24.89 -11.47
C GLY A 235 -41.07 -25.20 -10.67
N LYS A 236 -41.19 -26.42 -10.10
CA LYS A 236 -42.39 -26.84 -9.35
C LYS A 236 -42.16 -26.99 -7.84
N VAL A 237 -40.92 -27.19 -7.41
CA VAL A 237 -40.60 -27.62 -6.04
C VAL A 237 -40.85 -26.52 -5.02
N ALA A 238 -40.51 -25.26 -5.32
CA ALA A 238 -40.77 -24.14 -4.42
C ALA A 238 -42.28 -23.94 -4.15
N ILE A 239 -43.11 -24.02 -5.20
CA ILE A 239 -44.57 -23.90 -5.09
C ILE A 239 -45.15 -25.07 -4.31
N ALA A 240 -44.69 -26.30 -4.59
CA ALA A 240 -45.11 -27.49 -3.86
C ALA A 240 -44.82 -27.37 -2.36
N ASN A 241 -43.58 -26.99 -2.00
CA ASN A 241 -43.17 -26.75 -0.62
C ASN A 241 -44.02 -25.66 0.05
N ALA A 242 -44.27 -24.54 -0.62
CA ALA A 242 -45.09 -23.45 -0.09
C ALA A 242 -46.56 -23.87 0.17
N LYS A 243 -47.15 -24.65 -0.74
CA LYS A 243 -48.51 -25.21 -0.56
C LYS A 243 -48.59 -26.17 0.63
N LEU A 244 -47.59 -27.03 0.80
CA LEU A 244 -47.50 -27.94 1.94
C LEU A 244 -47.27 -27.19 3.26
N ALA A 245 -46.41 -26.16 3.26
CA ALA A 245 -46.25 -25.27 4.41
C ALA A 245 -47.56 -24.56 4.80
N TYR A 246 -48.37 -24.15 3.80
CA TYR A 246 -49.70 -23.59 4.04
C TYR A 246 -50.67 -24.60 4.66
N GLN A 247 -50.58 -25.90 4.34
CA GLN A 247 -51.38 -26.92 5.03
C GLN A 247 -50.99 -27.06 6.51
N HIS A 248 -49.70 -27.01 6.83
CA HIS A 248 -49.25 -26.99 8.23
C HIS A 248 -49.68 -25.73 8.97
N PHE A 249 -49.66 -24.57 8.30
CA PHE A 249 -50.25 -23.34 8.83
C PHE A 249 -51.73 -23.55 9.20
N LYS A 250 -52.54 -24.14 8.33
CA LYS A 250 -53.95 -24.44 8.65
C LYS A 250 -54.11 -25.40 9.83
N GLN A 251 -53.25 -26.41 9.95
CA GLN A 251 -53.25 -27.31 11.10
C GLN A 251 -52.99 -26.56 12.41
N ILE A 252 -52.06 -25.61 12.41
CA ILE A 252 -51.80 -24.74 13.57
C ILE A 252 -53.04 -23.92 13.91
N LEU A 253 -53.73 -23.34 12.92
CA LEU A 253 -54.97 -22.59 13.16
C LEU A 253 -56.12 -23.44 13.71
N GLN A 254 -56.08 -24.75 13.49
CA GLN A 254 -57.08 -25.68 14.02
C GLN A 254 -56.70 -26.22 15.41
N SER A 255 -55.51 -25.91 15.92
CA SER A 255 -55.04 -26.40 17.22
C SER A 255 -55.78 -25.72 18.38
N ASP A 256 -56.02 -26.48 19.46
CA ASP A 256 -56.64 -25.98 20.69
C ASP A 256 -55.85 -24.79 21.29
N CYS A 257 -54.51 -24.85 21.19
CA CYS A 257 -53.60 -23.79 21.61
C CYS A 257 -53.91 -22.46 20.88
N TRP A 258 -53.97 -22.50 19.55
CA TRP A 258 -54.29 -21.29 18.77
C TRP A 258 -55.71 -20.78 19.05
N GLN A 259 -56.71 -21.66 19.08
CA GLN A 259 -58.10 -21.25 19.34
C GLN A 259 -58.25 -20.57 20.71
N ALA A 260 -57.51 -21.02 21.73
CA ALA A 260 -57.48 -20.38 23.04
C ALA A 260 -56.84 -18.97 22.99
N LEU A 261 -55.75 -18.79 22.24
CA LEU A 261 -55.10 -17.50 22.04
C LEU A 261 -55.99 -16.53 21.23
N GLU A 262 -56.62 -17.01 20.17
CA GLU A 262 -57.53 -16.25 19.31
C GLU A 262 -58.76 -15.75 20.09
N ALA A 263 -59.33 -16.59 20.97
CA ALA A 263 -60.42 -16.20 21.87
C ALA A 263 -60.02 -15.07 22.85
N LYS A 264 -58.73 -14.86 23.08
CA LYS A 264 -58.15 -13.75 23.86
C LYS A 264 -57.71 -12.57 23.00
N GLY A 265 -58.02 -12.59 21.71
CA GLY A 265 -57.78 -11.52 20.75
C GLY A 265 -56.38 -11.53 20.15
N ALA A 266 -55.61 -12.62 20.25
CA ALA A 266 -54.29 -12.72 19.62
C ALA A 266 -54.38 -12.57 18.09
N GLN A 267 -53.38 -11.95 17.47
CA GLN A 267 -53.29 -11.88 16.02
C GLN A 267 -52.63 -13.13 15.45
N MET A 268 -53.01 -13.49 14.23
CA MET A 268 -52.49 -14.67 13.55
C MET A 268 -51.13 -14.38 12.92
N GLN A 269 -50.14 -15.27 13.10
CA GLN A 269 -48.90 -15.19 12.32
C GLN A 269 -49.22 -15.49 10.86
N ARG A 270 -48.97 -14.54 9.95
CA ARG A 270 -49.31 -14.70 8.53
C ARG A 270 -48.19 -15.38 7.75
N MET A 271 -48.57 -16.17 6.75
CA MET A 271 -47.62 -16.76 5.80
C MET A 271 -47.21 -15.70 4.77
N LEU A 272 -45.91 -15.48 4.60
CA LEU A 272 -45.36 -14.52 3.65
C LEU A 272 -44.53 -15.25 2.59
N TRP A 273 -44.82 -14.98 1.33
CA TRP A 273 -44.10 -15.49 0.18
C TRP A 273 -43.08 -14.44 -0.28
N ALA A 274 -41.80 -14.76 -0.10
CA ALA A 274 -40.66 -13.90 -0.41
C ALA A 274 -39.82 -14.44 -1.58
N SER A 275 -38.96 -13.59 -2.15
CA SER A 275 -38.15 -13.93 -3.33
C SER A 275 -39.03 -14.45 -4.47
N THR A 276 -40.06 -13.69 -4.84
CA THR A 276 -41.10 -14.12 -5.80
C THR A 276 -40.85 -13.69 -7.24
N ASN A 277 -39.67 -13.12 -7.51
CA ASN A 277 -39.26 -12.78 -8.85
C ASN A 277 -38.77 -14.04 -9.60
N THR A 278 -39.31 -14.30 -10.78
CA THR A 278 -38.91 -15.42 -11.63
C THR A 278 -37.47 -15.21 -12.14
N LYS A 279 -36.62 -16.23 -12.03
CA LYS A 279 -35.21 -16.18 -12.48
C LYS A 279 -34.99 -16.86 -13.84
N ASN A 280 -35.84 -17.80 -14.21
CA ASN A 280 -35.78 -18.51 -15.47
C ASN A 280 -36.73 -17.86 -16.49
N PRO A 281 -36.24 -17.32 -17.61
CA PRO A 281 -37.08 -16.64 -18.61
C PRO A 281 -38.07 -17.59 -19.33
N ALA A 282 -37.89 -18.91 -19.23
CA ALA A 282 -38.83 -19.89 -19.76
C ALA A 282 -40.10 -20.02 -18.90
N TYR A 283 -40.07 -19.55 -17.65
CA TYR A 283 -41.22 -19.58 -16.75
C TYR A 283 -42.01 -18.28 -16.82
N ARG A 284 -43.27 -18.32 -16.38
CA ARG A 284 -44.07 -17.10 -16.22
C ARG A 284 -43.38 -16.17 -15.22
N ASP A 285 -43.27 -14.90 -15.56
CA ASP A 285 -42.73 -13.82 -14.72
C ASP A 285 -43.51 -13.58 -13.40
N VAL A 286 -44.72 -14.13 -13.29
CA VAL A 286 -45.59 -14.12 -12.08
C VAL A 286 -45.83 -15.50 -11.46
N MET A 287 -45.00 -16.50 -11.77
CA MET A 287 -45.22 -17.91 -11.38
C MET A 287 -45.33 -18.16 -9.88
N TYR A 288 -44.69 -17.33 -9.04
CA TYR A 288 -44.74 -17.46 -7.58
C TYR A 288 -45.88 -16.69 -6.94
N ILE A 289 -46.69 -15.99 -7.74
CA ILE A 289 -47.83 -15.21 -7.26
C ILE A 289 -49.12 -16.03 -7.45
N GLU A 290 -49.44 -16.35 -8.71
CA GLU A 290 -50.73 -16.95 -9.11
C GLU A 290 -51.07 -18.26 -8.37
N PRO A 291 -50.14 -19.20 -8.11
CA PRO A 291 -50.45 -20.49 -7.46
C PRO A 291 -50.54 -20.45 -5.93
N LEU A 292 -50.20 -19.31 -5.32
CA LEU A 292 -50.07 -19.15 -3.87
C LEU A 292 -51.03 -18.10 -3.31
N ILE A 293 -52.04 -17.73 -4.09
CA ILE A 293 -53.10 -16.81 -3.67
C ILE A 293 -54.04 -17.56 -2.73
N GLY A 294 -54.20 -17.03 -1.52
CA GLY A 294 -55.14 -17.56 -0.53
C GLY A 294 -55.21 -16.73 0.74
N PRO A 295 -56.16 -17.04 1.64
CA PRO A 295 -56.43 -16.24 2.83
C PRO A 295 -55.24 -16.23 3.79
N HIS A 296 -55.09 -15.11 4.52
CA HIS A 296 -54.03 -14.90 5.51
C HIS A 296 -52.60 -14.98 4.97
N THR A 297 -52.42 -14.82 3.66
CA THR A 297 -51.09 -14.80 3.04
C THR A 297 -50.64 -13.38 2.69
N ILE A 298 -49.33 -13.21 2.54
CA ILE A 298 -48.67 -12.00 2.04
C ILE A 298 -47.76 -12.42 0.90
N ASN A 299 -47.63 -11.61 -0.14
CA ASN A 299 -46.60 -11.78 -1.14
C ASN A 299 -45.74 -10.52 -1.23
N THR A 300 -44.43 -10.63 -0.99
CA THR A 300 -43.51 -9.52 -1.18
C THR A 300 -42.97 -9.55 -2.59
N MET A 301 -43.28 -8.54 -3.38
CA MET A 301 -43.00 -8.46 -4.80
C MET A 301 -42.01 -7.33 -5.09
N PRO A 302 -40.93 -7.56 -5.85
CA PRO A 302 -40.15 -6.49 -6.45
C PRO A 302 -40.99 -5.67 -7.44
N GLU A 303 -40.56 -4.45 -7.77
CA GLU A 303 -41.35 -3.53 -8.61
C GLU A 303 -41.71 -4.13 -9.97
N ASP A 304 -40.77 -4.77 -10.66
CA ASP A 304 -41.02 -5.42 -11.96
C ASP A 304 -42.11 -6.52 -11.85
N THR A 305 -42.11 -7.27 -10.75
CA THR A 305 -43.13 -8.31 -10.50
C THR A 305 -44.50 -7.69 -10.17
N ILE A 306 -44.53 -6.56 -9.46
CA ILE A 306 -45.76 -5.79 -9.22
C ILE A 306 -46.35 -5.30 -10.54
N GLU A 307 -45.51 -4.78 -11.45
CA GLU A 307 -45.93 -4.28 -12.75
C GLU A 307 -46.43 -5.41 -13.66
N ALA A 308 -45.67 -6.51 -13.77
CA ALA A 308 -46.09 -7.69 -14.53
C ALA A 308 -47.41 -8.28 -14.01
N PHE A 309 -47.58 -8.38 -12.68
CA PHE A 309 -48.82 -8.88 -12.11
C PHE A 309 -49.99 -7.92 -12.31
N ALA A 310 -49.76 -6.60 -12.26
CA ALA A 310 -50.78 -5.62 -12.55
C ALA A 310 -51.25 -5.66 -14.02
N ASP A 311 -50.36 -6.01 -14.95
CA ASP A 311 -50.65 -6.13 -16.38
C ASP A 311 -51.43 -7.41 -16.71
N HIS A 312 -50.88 -8.59 -16.39
CA HIS A 312 -51.42 -9.89 -16.84
C HIS A 312 -51.64 -10.94 -15.75
N GLY A 313 -51.58 -10.56 -14.48
CA GLY A 313 -51.79 -11.48 -13.34
C GLY A 313 -53.20 -12.08 -13.27
N ARG A 314 -53.28 -13.40 -13.06
CA ARG A 314 -54.56 -14.11 -12.87
C ARG A 314 -54.88 -14.28 -11.39
N VAL A 315 -55.99 -13.68 -10.96
CA VAL A 315 -56.41 -13.70 -9.55
C VAL A 315 -57.54 -14.71 -9.31
N LYS A 316 -57.20 -15.78 -8.60
CA LYS A 316 -58.08 -16.85 -8.10
C LYS A 316 -57.47 -17.42 -6.82
N GLU A 317 -58.26 -17.94 -5.89
CA GLU A 317 -57.75 -18.75 -4.77
C GLU A 317 -57.20 -20.08 -5.27
N THR A 318 -55.91 -20.34 -5.03
CA THR A 318 -55.13 -21.42 -5.67
C THR A 318 -54.17 -22.13 -4.73
N VAL A 319 -53.89 -21.56 -3.55
CA VAL A 319 -52.94 -22.12 -2.58
C VAL A 319 -53.36 -23.52 -2.09
N GLU A 320 -54.67 -23.82 -2.13
CA GLU A 320 -55.23 -25.12 -1.74
C GLU A 320 -55.51 -26.07 -2.93
N GLU A 321 -55.21 -25.63 -4.17
CA GLU A 321 -55.38 -26.50 -5.34
C GLU A 321 -54.21 -27.47 -5.45
N ASN A 322 -54.48 -28.71 -5.91
CA ASN A 322 -53.47 -29.72 -6.22
C ASN A 322 -52.49 -30.06 -5.07
N ILE A 323 -52.98 -30.15 -3.82
CA ILE A 323 -52.13 -30.49 -2.67
C ILE A 323 -51.53 -31.90 -2.78
N GLU A 324 -52.28 -32.88 -3.29
CA GLU A 324 -51.76 -34.23 -3.52
C GLU A 324 -50.62 -34.24 -4.55
N GLU A 325 -50.71 -33.39 -5.57
CA GLU A 325 -49.63 -33.21 -6.56
C GLU A 325 -48.40 -32.56 -5.93
N ALA A 326 -48.59 -31.55 -5.07
CA ALA A 326 -47.49 -30.92 -4.33
C ALA A 326 -46.74 -31.93 -3.45
N GLN A 327 -47.46 -32.80 -2.74
CA GLN A 327 -46.85 -33.88 -1.97
C GLN A 327 -46.09 -34.86 -2.86
N LYS A 328 -46.69 -35.23 -4.00
CA LYS A 328 -46.07 -36.12 -4.98
C LYS A 328 -44.76 -35.54 -5.53
N ILE A 329 -44.70 -34.25 -5.85
CA ILE A 329 -43.51 -33.56 -6.36
C ILE A 329 -42.33 -33.67 -5.37
N ILE A 330 -42.56 -33.46 -4.07
CA ILE A 330 -41.51 -33.58 -3.05
C ILE A 330 -41.03 -35.03 -2.93
N THR A 331 -41.93 -36.01 -2.89
CA THR A 331 -41.58 -37.44 -2.85
C THR A 331 -40.87 -37.90 -4.13
N GLU A 332 -41.21 -37.33 -5.29
CA GLU A 332 -40.57 -37.63 -6.57
C GLU A 332 -39.17 -37.05 -6.70
N LEU A 333 -38.93 -35.89 -6.10
CA LEU A 333 -37.60 -35.28 -5.99
C LEU A 333 -36.63 -36.19 -5.22
N GLU A 334 -37.09 -36.83 -4.15
CA GLU A 334 -36.30 -37.78 -3.36
C GLU A 334 -35.96 -39.06 -4.16
N LYS A 335 -36.89 -39.56 -4.98
CA LYS A 335 -36.69 -40.78 -5.80
C LYS A 335 -35.56 -40.64 -6.82
N ILE A 336 -35.29 -39.43 -7.29
CA ILE A 336 -34.18 -39.12 -8.20
C ILE A 336 -32.91 -38.68 -7.44
N GLY A 337 -32.89 -38.86 -6.11
CA GLY A 337 -31.74 -38.63 -5.25
C GLY A 337 -31.45 -37.17 -4.94
N ILE A 338 -32.46 -36.29 -4.96
CA ILE A 338 -32.37 -34.93 -4.41
C ILE A 338 -33.16 -34.90 -3.11
N ASP A 339 -32.45 -34.82 -1.99
CA ASP A 339 -33.06 -34.69 -0.67
C ASP A 339 -33.31 -33.21 -0.36
N PHE A 340 -34.59 -32.88 -0.17
CA PHE A 340 -35.04 -31.51 0.07
C PHE A 340 -34.56 -30.93 1.41
N HIS A 341 -34.31 -31.77 2.42
CA HIS A 341 -33.78 -31.31 3.71
C HIS A 341 -32.36 -30.74 3.56
N PHE A 342 -31.52 -31.38 2.74
CA PHE A 342 -30.19 -30.85 2.44
C PHE A 342 -30.25 -29.57 1.59
N VAL A 343 -31.17 -29.51 0.61
CA VAL A 343 -31.42 -28.29 -0.18
C VAL A 343 -31.80 -27.12 0.74
N ALA A 344 -32.75 -27.32 1.65
CA ALA A 344 -33.19 -26.28 2.57
C ALA A 344 -32.07 -25.85 3.54
N SER A 345 -31.30 -26.80 4.08
CA SER A 345 -30.17 -26.51 4.98
C SER A 345 -29.05 -25.73 4.26
N GLN A 346 -28.75 -26.09 3.01
CA GLN A 346 -27.79 -25.36 2.18
C GLN A 346 -28.27 -23.92 1.92
N LEU A 347 -29.55 -23.75 1.56
CA LEU A 347 -30.14 -22.44 1.32
C LEU A 347 -30.23 -21.56 2.57
N GLU A 348 -30.40 -22.15 3.78
CA GLU A 348 -30.33 -21.40 5.05
C GLU A 348 -28.92 -20.80 5.24
N ASN A 349 -27.87 -21.62 5.11
CA ASN A 349 -26.47 -21.20 5.29
C ASN A 349 -26.01 -20.21 4.20
N GLU A 350 -26.21 -20.53 2.93
CA GLU A 350 -25.93 -19.61 1.83
C GLU A 350 -26.81 -18.35 1.89
N GLY A 351 -28.02 -18.51 2.43
CA GLY A 351 -28.98 -17.44 2.63
C GLY A 351 -28.38 -16.33 3.47
N ILE A 352 -27.79 -16.65 4.61
CA ILE A 352 -27.15 -15.67 5.51
C ILE A 352 -25.98 -14.97 4.81
N GLN A 353 -25.11 -15.73 4.14
CA GLN A 353 -23.96 -15.16 3.43
C GLN A 353 -24.39 -14.17 2.33
N LYS A 354 -25.47 -14.50 1.59
CA LYS A 354 -26.08 -13.62 0.58
C LYS A 354 -26.69 -12.33 1.15
N PHE A 355 -26.82 -12.19 2.48
CA PHE A 355 -27.19 -10.94 3.16
C PHE A 355 -25.98 -10.23 3.78
N ILE A 356 -24.97 -10.98 4.27
CA ILE A 356 -23.71 -10.41 4.78
C ILE A 356 -22.97 -9.64 3.68
N GLU A 357 -22.78 -10.24 2.51
CA GLU A 357 -22.04 -9.61 1.39
C GLU A 357 -22.59 -8.23 0.98
N PRO A 358 -23.90 -8.05 0.68
CA PRO A 358 -24.43 -6.73 0.35
C PRO A 358 -24.45 -5.77 1.55
N TYR A 359 -24.49 -6.28 2.79
CA TYR A 359 -24.39 -5.44 3.99
C TYR A 359 -22.98 -4.87 4.17
N ASP A 360 -21.95 -5.69 4.03
CA ASP A 360 -20.56 -5.24 4.11
C ASP A 360 -20.21 -4.29 2.97
N ALA A 361 -20.66 -4.60 1.74
CA ALA A 361 -20.51 -3.71 0.59
C ALA A 361 -21.23 -2.36 0.80
N LEU A 362 -22.41 -2.37 1.43
CA LEU A 362 -23.12 -1.14 1.80
C LEU A 362 -22.32 -0.31 2.80
N LEU A 363 -21.79 -0.92 3.86
CA LEU A 363 -21.00 -0.21 4.87
C LEU A 363 -19.70 0.35 4.28
N GLU A 364 -19.04 -0.39 3.38
CA GLU A 364 -17.86 0.11 2.65
C GLU A 364 -18.22 1.29 1.74
N ALA A 365 -19.30 1.17 0.97
CA ALA A 365 -19.77 2.22 0.07
C ALA A 365 -20.16 3.48 0.86
N LEU A 366 -20.89 3.34 1.97
CA LEU A 366 -21.23 4.44 2.86
C LEU A 366 -19.98 5.05 3.49
N GLY A 367 -19.04 4.24 3.96
CA GLY A 367 -17.78 4.70 4.53
C GLY A 367 -16.99 5.53 3.53
N THR A 368 -16.90 5.06 2.28
CA THR A 368 -16.30 5.81 1.16
C THR A 368 -17.01 7.13 0.93
N LYS A 369 -18.36 7.12 0.88
CA LYS A 369 -19.18 8.34 0.74
C LYS A 369 -18.95 9.33 1.88
N CYS A 370 -18.86 8.84 3.12
CA CYS A 370 -18.63 9.66 4.29
C CYS A 370 -17.23 10.29 4.24
N GLN A 371 -16.21 9.50 3.88
CA GLN A 371 -14.85 9.99 3.76
C GLN A 371 -14.72 11.04 2.66
N GLN A 372 -15.33 10.83 1.50
CA GLN A 372 -15.36 11.84 0.41
C GLN A 372 -15.96 13.17 0.87
N ARG A 373 -17.00 13.14 1.73
CA ARG A 373 -17.60 14.37 2.28
C ARG A 373 -16.75 15.01 3.36
N ARG A 374 -16.12 14.23 4.25
CA ARG A 374 -15.12 14.74 5.19
C ARG A 374 -14.00 15.44 4.42
N ASN A 375 -13.50 14.84 3.33
CA ASN A 375 -12.50 15.43 2.46
C ASN A 375 -12.98 16.75 1.84
N ARG A 376 -14.24 16.84 1.37
CA ARG A 376 -14.83 18.10 0.87
C ARG A 376 -14.85 19.21 1.92
N GLN A 377 -15.09 18.90 3.19
CA GLN A 377 -15.04 19.90 4.27
C GLN A 377 -13.62 20.46 4.48
N GLN A 378 -12.58 19.72 4.10
CA GLN A 378 -11.18 20.13 4.21
C GLN A 378 -10.68 20.93 3.00
N VAL A 379 -11.41 20.93 1.87
CA VAL A 379 -10.99 21.62 0.64
C VAL A 379 -10.73 23.09 0.86
N LYS A 380 -11.65 23.81 1.51
CA LYS A 380 -11.51 25.26 1.70
C LYS A 380 -10.28 25.64 2.55
N PRO A 381 -10.07 25.08 3.76
CA PRO A 381 -8.86 25.34 4.54
C PRO A 381 -7.57 25.00 3.78
N LEU A 382 -7.54 23.89 3.05
CA LEU A 382 -6.36 23.48 2.29
C LEU A 382 -6.10 24.36 1.06
N GLN A 383 -7.16 24.90 0.44
CA GLN A 383 -7.04 25.86 -0.66
C GLN A 383 -6.40 27.16 -0.16
N GLU A 384 -6.77 27.60 1.05
CA GLU A 384 -6.16 28.76 1.71
C GLU A 384 -4.66 28.53 1.97
N VAL A 385 -4.30 27.33 2.47
CA VAL A 385 -2.89 26.92 2.61
C VAL A 385 -2.17 26.94 1.26
N ALA A 386 -2.70 26.30 0.22
CA ALA A 386 -2.05 26.23 -1.09
C ALA A 386 -1.78 27.63 -1.68
N GLN A 387 -2.74 28.55 -1.54
CA GLN A 387 -2.57 29.96 -1.93
C GLN A 387 -1.46 30.65 -1.13
N GLN A 388 -1.41 30.45 0.18
CA GLN A 388 -0.37 31.01 1.05
C GLN A 388 1.02 30.46 0.69
N LEU A 389 1.14 29.17 0.40
CA LEU A 389 2.38 28.55 -0.07
C LEU A 389 2.87 29.21 -1.38
N ARG A 390 1.98 29.47 -2.34
CA ARG A 390 2.34 30.19 -3.58
C ARG A 390 2.88 31.59 -3.31
N ARG A 391 2.21 32.34 -2.42
CA ARG A 391 2.63 33.70 -2.05
C ARG A 391 4.03 33.71 -1.46
N LEU A 392 4.29 32.85 -0.47
CA LEU A 392 5.61 32.71 0.14
C LEU A 392 6.68 32.35 -0.90
N VAL A 393 6.44 31.34 -1.73
CA VAL A 393 7.39 30.92 -2.76
C VAL A 393 7.79 32.08 -3.68
N ILE A 394 6.81 32.88 -4.13
CA ILE A 394 7.08 34.03 -5.00
C ILE A 394 7.94 35.06 -4.26
N GLN A 395 7.62 35.37 -3.01
CA GLN A 395 8.39 36.31 -2.19
C GLN A 395 9.82 35.81 -1.97
N MET A 396 9.97 34.56 -1.51
CA MET A 396 11.26 33.94 -1.24
C MET A 396 12.17 33.93 -2.46
N THR A 397 11.66 33.47 -3.61
CA THR A 397 12.46 33.37 -4.84
C THR A 397 12.78 34.73 -5.45
N THR A 398 11.89 35.72 -5.30
CA THR A 398 12.12 37.10 -5.72
C THR A 398 13.20 37.77 -4.86
N ASP A 399 13.13 37.64 -3.52
CA ASP A 399 14.15 38.18 -2.60
C ASP A 399 15.53 37.57 -2.86
N ALA A 400 15.57 36.25 -3.08
CA ALA A 400 16.79 35.53 -3.43
C ALA A 400 17.33 35.88 -4.84
N GLY A 401 16.55 36.56 -5.68
CA GLY A 401 16.87 36.84 -7.08
C GLY A 401 17.05 35.59 -7.95
N SER A 402 16.67 34.41 -7.45
CA SER A 402 16.84 33.12 -8.10
C SER A 402 15.93 32.05 -7.48
N GLY A 403 15.59 31.01 -8.24
CA GLY A 403 14.73 29.92 -7.76
C GLY A 403 13.77 29.41 -8.83
N HIS A 404 12.87 28.50 -8.44
CA HIS A 404 11.96 27.82 -9.36
C HIS A 404 10.49 28.02 -8.95
N PRO A 405 9.97 29.27 -8.91
CA PRO A 405 8.61 29.53 -8.44
C PRO A 405 7.57 28.76 -9.25
N THR A 406 7.69 28.72 -10.59
CA THR A 406 6.71 28.04 -11.44
C THR A 406 6.62 26.53 -11.20
N SER A 407 7.74 25.87 -10.88
CA SER A 407 7.77 24.45 -10.48
C SER A 407 7.15 24.19 -9.11
N CYS A 408 7.14 25.19 -8.22
CA CYS A 408 6.54 25.10 -6.90
C CYS A 408 5.03 25.32 -6.95
N LEU A 409 4.59 26.28 -7.78
CA LEU A 409 3.19 26.68 -7.95
C LEU A 409 2.32 25.53 -8.50
N SER A 410 2.88 24.63 -9.32
CA SER A 410 2.15 23.48 -9.88
C SER A 410 1.74 22.47 -8.81
N CYS A 411 2.52 22.29 -7.75
CA CYS A 411 2.27 21.28 -6.73
C CYS A 411 1.75 21.84 -5.40
N ALA A 412 1.29 23.10 -5.37
CA ALA A 412 0.87 23.75 -4.13
C ALA A 412 -0.31 23.02 -3.44
N GLU A 413 -1.32 22.56 -4.20
CA GLU A 413 -2.43 21.78 -3.63
C GLU A 413 -1.97 20.42 -3.09
N ILE A 414 -1.08 19.73 -3.82
CA ILE A 414 -0.51 18.43 -3.42
C ILE A 414 0.25 18.57 -2.10
N VAL A 415 1.13 19.59 -1.99
CA VAL A 415 1.93 19.84 -0.79
C VAL A 415 1.04 20.28 0.38
N ALA A 416 0.03 21.14 0.14
CA ALA A 416 -0.94 21.53 1.15
C ALA A 416 -1.69 20.30 1.69
N ALA A 417 -2.23 19.45 0.82
CA ALA A 417 -2.94 18.24 1.23
C ALA A 417 -2.04 17.26 2.00
N LEU A 418 -0.78 17.09 1.60
CA LEU A 418 0.18 16.23 2.29
C LEU A 418 0.50 16.74 3.70
N PHE A 419 0.99 17.97 3.82
CA PHE A 419 1.54 18.48 5.08
C PHE A 419 0.46 18.84 6.10
N PHE A 420 -0.71 19.27 5.65
CA PHE A 420 -1.74 19.85 6.52
C PHE A 420 -2.98 18.96 6.68
N HIS A 421 -3.00 17.78 6.06
CA HIS A 421 -4.09 16.82 6.22
C HIS A 421 -3.64 15.36 6.25
N GLU A 422 -3.01 14.88 5.18
CA GLU A 422 -2.77 13.45 4.95
C GLU A 422 -1.65 12.87 5.83
N MET A 423 -0.47 13.50 5.88
CA MET A 423 0.69 12.92 6.56
C MET A 423 0.52 12.86 8.08
N HIS A 424 0.85 11.73 8.69
CA HIS A 424 1.05 11.59 10.12
C HIS A 424 2.47 11.98 10.50
N TRP A 425 2.66 13.25 10.87
CA TRP A 425 3.95 13.77 11.28
C TRP A 425 3.85 14.72 12.48
N ASP A 426 4.99 14.98 13.13
CA ASP A 426 5.11 15.86 14.31
C ASP A 426 6.01 17.04 13.94
N PRO A 427 5.46 18.25 13.72
CA PRO A 427 6.21 19.45 13.36
C PRO A 427 7.30 19.86 14.35
N ARG A 428 7.37 19.23 15.53
CA ARG A 428 8.36 19.53 16.56
C ARG A 428 9.47 18.48 16.63
N ALA A 429 9.41 17.44 15.80
CA ALA A 429 10.29 16.27 15.88
C ALA A 429 10.91 15.89 14.52
N PRO A 430 11.85 16.69 13.98
CA PRO A 430 12.46 16.46 12.67
C PRO A 430 13.17 15.10 12.51
N LYS A 431 13.58 14.50 13.63
CA LYS A 431 14.29 13.20 13.67
C LYS A 431 13.38 12.01 13.96
N ALA A 432 12.07 12.20 14.07
CA ALA A 432 11.15 11.10 14.32
C ALA A 432 11.18 10.08 13.17
N ARG A 433 11.16 8.78 13.51
CA ARG A 433 11.12 7.67 12.55
C ARG A 433 9.72 7.12 12.36
N ASN A 434 8.89 7.17 13.40
CA ASN A 434 7.50 6.69 13.38
C ASN A 434 6.50 7.75 12.92
N VAL A 435 6.86 8.40 11.81
CA VAL A 435 6.08 9.44 11.13
C VAL A 435 6.21 9.22 9.64
N ASP A 436 5.22 9.66 8.90
CA ASP A 436 5.26 9.65 7.44
C ASP A 436 6.45 10.49 6.95
N THR A 437 7.05 10.08 5.83
CA THR A 437 8.21 10.75 5.25
C THR A 437 7.88 11.32 3.88
N PHE A 438 8.18 12.60 3.68
CA PHE A 438 8.08 13.26 2.39
C PHE A 438 9.45 13.38 1.72
N ILE A 439 9.55 12.98 0.46
CA ILE A 439 10.73 13.13 -0.39
C ILE A 439 10.35 14.01 -1.58
N LEU A 440 10.95 15.19 -1.67
CA LEU A 440 10.81 16.07 -2.82
C LEU A 440 11.84 15.67 -3.88
N SER A 441 11.51 14.68 -4.73
CA SER A 441 12.42 14.18 -5.77
C SER A 441 12.74 15.24 -6.82
N LYS A 442 11.74 16.05 -7.21
CA LYS A 442 11.92 17.30 -7.96
C LYS A 442 12.51 18.41 -7.09
N GLY A 443 13.71 18.19 -6.54
CA GLY A 443 14.30 18.99 -5.47
C GLY A 443 14.46 20.48 -5.78
N HIS A 444 14.46 20.89 -7.05
CA HIS A 444 14.49 22.29 -7.43
C HIS A 444 13.26 23.08 -6.96
N ALA A 445 12.16 22.41 -6.64
CA ALA A 445 10.97 22.98 -6.00
C ALA A 445 11.14 23.19 -4.48
N ALA A 446 12.37 23.18 -3.94
CA ALA A 446 12.66 23.38 -2.51
C ALA A 446 11.86 24.51 -1.82
N PRO A 447 11.65 25.69 -2.46
CA PRO A 447 10.88 26.77 -1.84
C PRO A 447 9.48 26.36 -1.37
N ILE A 448 8.77 25.44 -2.04
CA ILE A 448 7.44 24.99 -1.59
C ILE A 448 7.54 24.15 -0.30
N LEU A 449 8.61 23.38 -0.15
CA LEU A 449 8.87 22.58 1.05
C LEU A 449 9.20 23.48 2.23
N TRP A 450 10.05 24.49 2.01
CA TRP A 450 10.37 25.49 3.02
C TRP A 450 9.13 26.30 3.43
N ALA A 451 8.30 26.72 2.48
CA ALA A 451 7.03 27.38 2.76
C ALA A 451 6.09 26.48 3.58
N ALA A 452 5.99 25.18 3.25
CA ALA A 452 5.15 24.25 3.99
C ALA A 452 5.65 24.02 5.43
N LEU A 453 6.97 23.88 5.62
CA LEU A 453 7.56 23.75 6.96
C LEU A 453 7.37 25.02 7.79
N TRP A 454 7.50 26.20 7.17
CA TRP A 454 7.25 27.48 7.83
C TRP A 454 5.79 27.62 8.26
N GLU A 455 4.85 27.40 7.35
CA GLU A 455 3.40 27.48 7.64
C GLU A 455 2.96 26.44 8.68
N ALA A 456 3.58 25.26 8.69
CA ALA A 456 3.36 24.23 9.71
C ALA A 456 4.08 24.52 11.05
N LYS A 457 4.82 25.64 11.15
CA LYS A 457 5.62 26.03 12.33
C LYS A 457 6.66 24.98 12.73
N ALA A 458 7.19 24.28 11.74
CA ALA A 458 8.23 23.25 11.89
C ALA A 458 9.65 23.84 11.84
N ILE A 459 9.78 25.07 11.34
CA ILE A 459 11.01 25.85 11.31
C ILE A 459 10.73 27.28 11.80
N ASP A 460 11.73 27.88 12.44
CA ASP A 460 11.69 29.27 12.91
C ASP A 460 12.58 30.21 12.07
N GLU A 461 13.28 29.66 11.07
CA GLU A 461 14.14 30.42 10.15
C GLU A 461 13.28 31.24 9.17
N ASP A 462 13.60 32.53 9.01
CA ASP A 462 12.91 33.43 8.08
C ASP A 462 12.88 32.84 6.65
N PRO A 463 11.71 32.60 6.02
CA PRO A 463 11.63 32.08 4.66
C PRO A 463 12.41 32.90 3.63
N LEU A 464 12.54 34.22 3.84
CA LEU A 464 13.31 35.10 2.95
C LEU A 464 14.82 34.88 3.07
N SER A 465 15.30 34.00 3.96
CA SER A 465 16.71 33.60 4.00
C SER A 465 17.10 32.66 2.86
N LEU A 466 16.14 32.16 2.06
CA LEU A 466 16.35 31.26 0.92
C LEU A 466 17.64 31.59 0.14
N ARG A 467 18.51 30.59 -0.01
CA ARG A 467 19.78 30.66 -0.79
C ARG A 467 20.83 31.65 -0.26
N LYS A 468 20.65 32.26 0.91
CA LYS A 468 21.70 33.07 1.55
C LYS A 468 22.76 32.16 2.18
N LEU A 469 24.00 32.65 2.29
CA LEU A 469 25.19 31.86 2.63
C LEU A 469 25.05 31.02 3.91
N ASP A 470 24.45 31.59 4.95
CA ASP A 470 24.31 30.96 6.27
C ASP A 470 22.91 30.37 6.53
N SER A 471 22.06 30.34 5.50
CA SER A 471 20.69 29.81 5.59
C SER A 471 20.67 28.28 5.49
N THR A 472 19.77 27.64 6.25
CA THR A 472 19.47 26.21 6.03
C THR A 472 18.44 25.98 4.92
N LEU A 473 17.77 27.04 4.46
CA LEU A 473 16.83 27.04 3.34
C LEU A 473 17.62 27.14 2.02
N GLU A 474 18.29 26.05 1.68
CA GLU A 474 19.12 25.98 0.47
C GLU A 474 18.30 25.92 -0.83
N GLY A 475 18.96 26.16 -1.96
CA GLY A 475 18.31 26.15 -3.28
C GLY A 475 17.75 24.80 -3.73
N HIS A 476 18.22 23.72 -3.10
CA HIS A 476 17.73 22.34 -3.18
C HIS A 476 17.75 21.75 -1.76
N PRO A 477 16.90 20.77 -1.41
CA PRO A 477 16.91 20.16 -0.09
C PRO A 477 18.24 19.47 0.19
N THR A 478 18.85 19.76 1.33
CA THR A 478 20.01 19.01 1.87
C THR A 478 19.86 18.82 3.38
N PRO A 479 20.52 17.80 3.98
CA PRO A 479 20.48 17.57 5.43
C PRO A 479 21.12 18.66 6.31
N ASN A 480 21.55 19.79 5.73
CA ASN A 480 21.84 20.99 6.51
C ASN A 480 20.59 21.47 7.26
N ASN A 481 19.41 21.29 6.66
CA ASN A 481 18.14 21.42 7.35
C ASN A 481 17.72 20.06 7.95
N PRO A 482 17.39 19.98 9.26
CA PRO A 482 17.14 18.70 9.95
C PRO A 482 15.90 17.96 9.47
N TRP A 483 15.00 18.60 8.72
CA TRP A 483 13.83 17.97 8.11
C TRP A 483 14.16 17.15 6.87
N ILE A 484 15.36 17.31 6.31
CA ILE A 484 15.76 16.65 5.07
C ILE A 484 16.62 15.43 5.37
N LYS A 485 16.15 14.25 4.94
CA LYS A 485 16.90 13.00 5.08
C LYS A 485 17.89 12.77 3.93
N VAL A 486 17.53 13.16 2.71
CA VAL A 486 18.33 12.93 1.50
C VAL A 486 18.35 14.18 0.62
N ALA A 487 19.48 14.44 -0.04
CA ALA A 487 19.59 15.52 -1.01
C ALA A 487 19.05 15.08 -2.38
N THR A 488 18.21 15.91 -3.00
CA THR A 488 17.44 15.56 -4.23
C THR A 488 17.61 16.57 -5.36
N GLY A 489 18.71 17.32 -5.37
CA GLY A 489 18.99 18.30 -6.44
C GLY A 489 19.25 17.65 -7.81
N SER A 490 19.83 16.45 -7.84
CA SER A 490 19.91 15.64 -9.06
C SER A 490 18.62 14.83 -9.20
N LEU A 491 17.96 14.97 -10.35
CA LEU A 491 16.64 14.38 -10.61
C LEU A 491 16.71 12.85 -10.73
N GLY A 492 15.58 12.20 -10.51
CA GLY A 492 15.42 10.75 -10.68
C GLY A 492 15.88 9.91 -9.49
N GLN A 493 16.52 10.54 -8.48
CA GLN A 493 17.11 9.80 -7.36
C GLN A 493 16.17 9.61 -6.16
N GLY A 494 15.17 10.49 -5.99
CA GLY A 494 14.33 10.52 -4.79
C GLY A 494 13.49 9.25 -4.60
N LEU A 495 13.00 8.65 -5.69
CA LEU A 495 12.22 7.41 -5.61
C LEU A 495 13.06 6.21 -5.14
N ALA A 496 14.31 6.11 -5.58
CA ALA A 496 15.24 5.08 -5.08
C ALA A 496 15.55 5.27 -3.58
N ALA A 497 15.75 6.51 -3.14
CA ALA A 497 15.88 6.79 -1.71
C ALA A 497 14.60 6.45 -0.92
N ALA A 498 13.42 6.74 -1.48
CA ALA A 498 12.14 6.39 -0.89
C ALA A 498 11.96 4.87 -0.72
N ASN A 499 12.43 4.05 -1.68
CA ASN A 499 12.49 2.59 -1.55
C ASN A 499 13.27 2.16 -0.30
N GLY A 500 14.45 2.75 -0.09
CA GLY A 500 15.29 2.46 1.08
C GLY A 500 14.65 2.84 2.40
N ILE A 501 13.93 3.98 2.44
CA ILE A 501 13.21 4.43 3.63
C ILE A 501 12.03 3.51 3.95
N ALA A 502 11.24 3.12 2.94
CA ALA A 502 10.13 2.18 3.10
C ALA A 502 10.62 0.80 3.57
N LEU A 503 11.75 0.32 3.02
CA LEU A 503 12.40 -0.90 3.51
C LEU A 503 12.86 -0.78 4.96
N ALA A 504 13.50 0.33 5.33
CA ALA A 504 13.94 0.55 6.70
C ALA A 504 12.75 0.54 7.67
N ASN A 505 11.64 1.19 7.30
CA ASN A 505 10.39 1.20 8.06
C ASN A 505 9.85 -0.22 8.25
N ARG A 506 9.77 -1.02 7.18
CA ARG A 506 9.36 -2.43 7.26
C ARG A 506 10.25 -3.25 8.19
N LEU A 507 11.57 -3.10 8.09
CA LEU A 507 12.54 -3.79 8.95
C LEU A 507 12.46 -3.36 10.42
N ASP A 508 12.00 -2.14 10.70
CA ASP A 508 11.79 -1.59 12.05
C ASP A 508 10.36 -1.80 12.56
N ASN A 509 9.49 -2.48 11.80
CA ASN A 509 8.06 -2.63 12.09
C ASN A 509 7.34 -1.28 12.28
N ILE A 510 7.69 -0.30 11.45
CA ILE A 510 7.07 1.02 11.39
C ILE A 510 6.15 1.04 10.16
N HIS A 511 4.85 1.25 10.38
CA HIS A 511 3.84 1.35 9.31
C HIS A 511 3.63 2.79 8.83
N ALA A 512 4.72 3.54 8.74
CA ALA A 512 4.71 4.92 8.26
C ALA A 512 4.93 4.97 6.76
N ARG A 513 4.13 5.81 6.09
CA ARG A 513 4.11 5.96 4.64
C ARG A 513 5.25 6.84 4.17
N VAL A 514 5.66 6.62 2.92
CA VAL A 514 6.68 7.41 2.23
C VAL A 514 6.04 8.00 0.99
N TYR A 515 5.95 9.33 0.95
CA TYR A 515 5.41 10.08 -0.18
C TYR A 515 6.58 10.69 -0.96
N CYS A 516 6.70 10.36 -2.24
CA CYS A 516 7.75 10.87 -3.13
C CYS A 516 7.12 11.71 -4.24
N LEU A 517 7.41 13.01 -4.27
CA LEU A 517 6.91 13.93 -5.30
C LEU A 517 7.95 14.08 -6.42
N LEU A 518 7.58 13.65 -7.64
CA LEU A 518 8.39 13.68 -8.85
C LEU A 518 7.85 14.71 -9.86
N GLY A 519 8.71 15.18 -10.76
CA GLY A 519 8.29 15.88 -11.96
C GLY A 519 8.09 14.93 -13.16
N ASP A 520 7.22 15.30 -14.09
CA ASP A 520 7.07 14.61 -15.38
C ASP A 520 8.36 14.56 -16.22
N GLY A 521 9.11 15.66 -16.31
CA GLY A 521 10.41 15.69 -16.98
C GLY A 521 11.44 14.78 -16.32
N GLU A 522 11.39 14.68 -14.98
CA GLU A 522 12.23 13.79 -14.18
C GLU A 522 11.96 12.30 -14.45
N CYS A 523 10.72 11.92 -14.78
CA CYS A 523 10.40 10.54 -15.18
C CYS A 523 11.04 10.10 -16.53
N SER A 524 11.87 10.96 -17.14
CA SER A 524 12.75 10.57 -18.25
C SER A 524 14.03 9.89 -17.78
N GLU A 525 14.40 10.05 -16.51
CA GLU A 525 15.56 9.37 -15.90
C GLU A 525 15.30 7.86 -15.78
N GLY A 526 16.25 7.04 -16.25
CA GLY A 526 16.16 5.58 -16.18
C GLY A 526 16.03 5.05 -14.75
N SER A 527 16.68 5.72 -13.80
CA SER A 527 16.68 5.38 -12.38
C SER A 527 15.30 5.40 -11.72
N VAL A 528 14.36 6.23 -12.22
CA VAL A 528 12.96 6.22 -11.74
C VAL A 528 12.31 4.87 -12.01
N TRP A 529 12.61 4.28 -13.17
CA TRP A 529 12.02 3.01 -13.61
C TRP A 529 12.70 1.80 -12.94
N GLU A 530 14.02 1.88 -12.70
CA GLU A 530 14.71 0.93 -11.82
C GLU A 530 14.08 0.92 -10.41
N ALA A 531 13.80 2.11 -9.85
CA ALA A 531 13.18 2.25 -8.55
C ALA A 531 11.73 1.75 -8.53
N ALA A 532 10.95 2.02 -9.58
CA ALA A 532 9.58 1.51 -9.72
C ALA A 532 9.57 -0.03 -9.77
N GLN A 533 10.46 -0.65 -10.55
CA GLN A 533 10.62 -2.10 -10.58
C GLN A 533 10.93 -2.66 -9.19
N PHE A 534 11.92 -2.08 -8.51
CA PHE A 534 12.35 -2.53 -7.20
C PHE A 534 11.22 -2.48 -6.16
N ALA A 535 10.44 -1.39 -6.14
CA ALA A 535 9.33 -1.22 -5.19
C ALA A 535 8.25 -2.30 -5.33
N SER A 536 7.89 -2.64 -6.56
CA SER A 536 6.91 -3.67 -6.89
C SER A 536 7.40 -5.06 -6.51
N LEU A 537 8.62 -5.42 -6.92
CA LEU A 537 9.24 -6.71 -6.57
C LEU A 537 9.38 -6.90 -5.05
N ASN A 538 9.63 -5.81 -4.32
CA ASN A 538 9.73 -5.81 -2.86
C ASN A 538 8.40 -5.55 -2.14
N LYS A 539 7.28 -5.38 -2.86
CA LYS A 539 5.92 -5.14 -2.31
C LYS A 539 5.87 -4.00 -1.29
N LEU A 540 6.43 -2.83 -1.65
CA LEU A 540 6.48 -1.66 -0.77
C LEU A 540 5.12 -0.95 -0.70
N SER A 541 4.17 -1.50 0.05
CA SER A 541 2.77 -1.01 0.15
C SER A 541 2.59 0.37 0.80
N ASP A 542 3.60 0.82 1.53
CA ASP A 542 3.59 2.12 2.21
C ASP A 542 4.22 3.23 1.36
N LEU A 543 4.61 2.94 0.11
CA LEU A 543 5.23 3.89 -0.82
C LEU A 543 4.18 4.49 -1.77
N VAL A 544 4.12 5.82 -1.80
CA VAL A 544 3.30 6.60 -2.75
C VAL A 544 4.19 7.50 -3.59
N ALA A 545 4.18 7.29 -4.90
CA ALA A 545 4.75 8.25 -5.85
C ALA A 545 3.65 9.23 -6.28
N ILE A 546 3.95 10.52 -6.30
CA ILE A 546 3.09 11.54 -6.92
C ILE A 546 3.86 12.13 -8.10
N VAL A 547 3.32 12.02 -9.31
CA VAL A 547 3.93 12.59 -10.51
C VAL A 547 3.21 13.90 -10.83
N ASP A 548 3.92 15.02 -10.73
CA ASP A 548 3.47 16.36 -11.11
C ASP A 548 3.59 16.54 -12.62
N VAL A 549 2.52 16.21 -13.35
CA VAL A 549 2.43 16.28 -14.81
C VAL A 549 1.97 17.67 -15.23
N ASN A 550 2.94 18.60 -15.27
CA ASN A 550 2.72 20.03 -15.58
C ASN A 550 3.07 20.42 -17.02
N ALA A 551 3.34 19.42 -17.87
CA ALA A 551 3.68 19.48 -19.29
C ALA A 551 4.99 20.16 -19.69
N LEU A 552 5.74 20.75 -18.76
CA LEU A 552 6.92 21.55 -19.07
C LEU A 552 8.16 21.07 -18.32
N ALA A 553 9.22 20.75 -19.06
CA ALA A 553 10.55 20.50 -18.53
C ALA A 553 11.30 21.83 -18.25
N GLN A 554 12.63 21.80 -18.27
CA GLN A 554 13.45 22.99 -18.04
C GLN A 554 13.49 23.93 -19.24
N SER A 555 13.65 23.41 -20.45
CA SER A 555 13.94 24.18 -21.67
C SER A 555 12.85 24.10 -22.74
N GLY A 556 11.69 23.55 -22.39
CA GLY A 556 10.58 23.33 -23.30
C GLY A 556 9.59 22.30 -22.76
N PRO A 557 8.67 21.81 -23.60
CA PRO A 557 7.70 20.78 -23.22
C PRO A 557 8.37 19.49 -22.73
N ALA A 558 7.79 18.87 -21.70
CA ALA A 558 8.12 17.50 -21.32
C ALA A 558 7.68 16.52 -22.44
N PRO A 559 8.34 15.35 -22.61
CA PRO A 559 8.08 14.46 -23.74
C PRO A 559 6.61 14.06 -23.95
N TYR A 560 5.86 13.93 -22.87
CA TYR A 560 4.44 13.51 -22.90
C TYR A 560 3.47 14.64 -22.54
N GLN A 561 3.94 15.86 -22.29
CA GLN A 561 3.09 17.00 -21.94
C GLN A 561 2.05 16.63 -20.86
N HIS A 562 0.75 16.81 -21.13
CA HIS A 562 -0.36 16.43 -20.24
C HIS A 562 -0.96 15.03 -20.51
N ASP A 563 -0.26 14.16 -21.24
CA ASP A 563 -0.71 12.78 -21.51
C ASP A 563 -0.48 11.89 -20.26
N THR A 564 -1.33 12.10 -19.24
CA THR A 564 -1.30 11.32 -17.99
C THR A 564 -1.47 9.81 -18.18
N PRO A 565 -2.26 9.31 -19.15
CA PRO A 565 -2.34 7.87 -19.41
C PRO A 565 -0.98 7.22 -19.71
N VAL A 566 -0.04 7.92 -20.36
CA VAL A 566 1.29 7.36 -20.63
C VAL A 566 2.04 7.06 -19.32
N PHE A 567 2.02 7.98 -18.36
CA PHE A 567 2.66 7.77 -17.06
C PHE A 567 1.96 6.68 -16.27
N ALA A 568 0.61 6.68 -16.26
CA ALA A 568 -0.18 5.65 -15.59
C ALA A 568 0.15 4.25 -16.15
N HIS A 569 0.10 4.06 -17.47
CA HIS A 569 0.42 2.77 -18.09
C HIS A 569 1.85 2.31 -17.81
N ARG A 570 2.82 3.23 -17.76
CA ARG A 570 4.21 2.87 -17.42
C ARG A 570 4.29 2.35 -15.99
N PHE A 571 3.79 3.08 -14.99
CA PHE A 571 3.80 2.61 -13.61
C PHE A 571 3.05 1.28 -13.45
N GLN A 572 1.87 1.12 -14.08
CA GLN A 572 1.15 -0.16 -14.13
C GLN A 572 1.99 -1.30 -14.71
N SER A 573 2.75 -1.04 -15.79
CA SER A 573 3.64 -2.06 -16.38
C SER A 573 4.77 -2.50 -15.45
N PHE A 574 5.14 -1.66 -14.48
CA PHE A 574 6.07 -2.00 -13.39
C PHE A 574 5.37 -2.57 -12.15
N GLY A 575 4.06 -2.82 -12.20
CA GLY A 575 3.28 -3.45 -11.13
C GLY A 575 2.82 -2.50 -10.03
N TRP A 576 2.66 -1.21 -10.35
CA TRP A 576 2.09 -0.23 -9.43
C TRP A 576 0.59 -0.03 -9.68
N GLU A 577 -0.15 0.23 -8.61
CA GLU A 577 -1.50 0.80 -8.73
C GLU A 577 -1.38 2.25 -9.17
N THR A 578 -2.29 2.71 -10.05
CA THR A 578 -2.24 4.09 -10.55
C THR A 578 -3.58 4.80 -10.43
N ILE A 579 -3.51 6.07 -10.06
CA ILE A 579 -4.69 6.92 -9.87
C ILE A 579 -4.43 8.23 -10.60
N GLU A 580 -5.17 8.47 -11.68
CA GLU A 580 -5.11 9.73 -12.43
C GLU A 580 -6.06 10.76 -11.82
N ILE A 581 -5.58 11.98 -11.60
CA ILE A 581 -6.36 13.07 -10.99
C ILE A 581 -6.06 14.42 -11.66
N ASP A 582 -6.98 15.37 -11.48
CA ASP A 582 -6.65 16.79 -11.55
C ASP A 582 -5.87 17.17 -10.28
N GLY A 583 -4.60 17.54 -10.45
CA GLY A 583 -3.70 17.91 -9.37
C GLY A 583 -3.97 19.28 -8.74
N HIS A 584 -4.99 19.99 -9.21
CA HIS A 584 -5.52 21.22 -8.59
C HIS A 584 -6.91 21.03 -7.96
N ASP A 585 -7.50 19.84 -8.08
CA ASP A 585 -8.72 19.47 -7.33
C ASP A 585 -8.32 18.82 -6.01
N LEU A 586 -8.37 19.60 -4.92
CA LEU A 586 -8.07 19.12 -3.57
C LEU A 586 -8.95 17.93 -3.15
N ALA A 587 -10.21 17.87 -3.57
CA ALA A 587 -11.06 16.71 -3.25
C ALA A 587 -10.56 15.46 -3.97
N ALA A 588 -10.15 15.57 -5.24
CA ALA A 588 -9.55 14.48 -5.99
C ALA A 588 -8.24 14.00 -5.36
N ILE A 589 -7.36 14.94 -4.94
CA ILE A 589 -6.09 14.63 -4.26
C ILE A 589 -6.33 13.85 -2.97
N LEU A 590 -7.22 14.35 -2.09
CA LEU A 590 -7.53 13.69 -0.81
C LEU A 590 -8.13 12.29 -1.03
N ASN A 591 -9.02 12.14 -2.01
CA ASN A 591 -9.60 10.84 -2.36
C ASN A 591 -8.55 9.87 -2.95
N ALA A 592 -7.56 10.37 -3.69
CA ALA A 592 -6.47 9.56 -4.20
C ALA A 592 -5.55 9.06 -3.09
N PHE A 593 -5.27 9.90 -2.08
CA PHE A 593 -4.51 9.46 -0.90
C PHE A 593 -5.24 8.37 -0.10
N GLU A 594 -6.56 8.49 0.08
CA GLU A 594 -7.36 7.43 0.70
C GLU A 594 -7.33 6.11 -0.09
N GLN A 595 -7.42 6.18 -1.43
CA GLN A 595 -7.30 4.99 -2.28
C GLN A 595 -5.91 4.35 -2.20
N ALA A 596 -4.85 5.16 -2.14
CA ALA A 596 -3.47 4.69 -2.03
C ALA A 596 -3.19 3.90 -0.74
N LYS A 597 -4.07 3.96 0.28
CA LYS A 597 -3.94 3.19 1.53
C LYS A 597 -4.32 1.72 1.39
N LYS A 598 -5.00 1.31 0.31
CA LYS A 598 -5.61 -0.03 0.20
C LYS A 598 -4.60 -1.14 -0.16
N THR A 599 -3.80 -1.00 -1.22
CA THR A 599 -2.92 -2.09 -1.71
C THR A 599 -1.72 -1.60 -2.52
N GLY A 600 -0.53 -2.20 -2.27
CA GLY A 600 0.66 -2.09 -3.13
C GLY A 600 1.32 -0.69 -3.19
N PRO A 601 2.48 -0.57 -3.86
CA PRO A 601 3.03 0.75 -4.18
C PRO A 601 2.08 1.46 -5.16
N THR A 602 1.74 2.72 -4.87
CA THR A 602 0.74 3.49 -5.63
C THR A 602 1.36 4.72 -6.27
N ALA A 603 1.06 4.97 -7.55
CA ALA A 603 1.44 6.18 -8.26
C ALA A 603 0.22 7.06 -8.56
N ILE A 604 0.17 8.23 -7.94
CA ILE A 604 -0.83 9.26 -8.22
C ILE A 604 -0.29 10.11 -9.36
N ILE A 605 -0.96 10.06 -10.51
CA ILE A 605 -0.60 10.81 -11.71
C ILE A 605 -1.44 12.09 -11.72
N ALA A 606 -0.84 13.19 -11.27
CA ALA A 606 -1.53 14.45 -11.07
C ALA A 606 -1.30 15.38 -12.27
N LYS A 607 -2.35 15.63 -13.05
CA LYS A 607 -2.32 16.64 -14.11
C LYS A 607 -2.36 18.04 -13.48
N THR A 608 -1.35 18.85 -13.72
CA THR A 608 -1.21 20.20 -13.13
C THR A 608 -0.82 21.22 -14.20
N GLU A 609 -0.70 22.48 -13.84
CA GLU A 609 -0.19 23.55 -14.70
C GLU A 609 1.04 24.20 -14.06
N LYS A 610 2.14 24.29 -14.82
CA LYS A 610 3.35 24.95 -14.32
C LYS A 610 3.08 26.45 -14.12
N GLY A 611 3.42 26.99 -12.96
CA GLY A 611 3.10 28.38 -12.64
C GLY A 611 1.63 28.64 -12.27
N LYS A 612 0.87 27.60 -11.89
CA LYS A 612 -0.55 27.71 -11.51
C LYS A 612 -0.86 28.89 -10.59
N GLY A 613 -1.94 29.61 -10.90
CA GLY A 613 -2.49 30.68 -10.07
C GLY A 613 -1.95 32.07 -10.39
N VAL A 614 -1.02 32.18 -11.36
CA VAL A 614 -0.50 33.44 -11.87
C VAL A 614 -0.61 33.45 -13.39
N SER A 615 -1.49 34.28 -13.92
CA SER A 615 -1.99 34.26 -15.30
C SER A 615 -0.90 34.38 -16.38
N PHE A 616 0.16 35.14 -16.09
CA PHE A 616 1.28 35.36 -17.01
C PHE A 616 2.40 34.32 -16.88
N LEU A 617 2.30 33.39 -15.92
CA LEU A 617 3.22 32.26 -15.72
C LEU A 617 2.59 30.92 -16.07
N GLU A 618 1.28 30.77 -15.86
CA GLU A 618 0.54 29.52 -15.99
C GLU A 618 0.66 28.91 -17.40
N GLY A 619 1.23 27.71 -17.47
CA GLY A 619 1.46 26.96 -18.70
C GLY A 619 2.44 27.63 -19.67
N LYS A 620 3.19 28.67 -19.23
CA LYS A 620 4.11 29.41 -20.10
C LYS A 620 5.52 28.82 -20.08
N ASP A 621 6.02 28.52 -21.28
CA ASP A 621 7.41 28.13 -21.47
C ASP A 621 8.39 29.28 -21.13
N GLY A 622 9.64 28.94 -20.85
CA GLY A 622 10.72 29.89 -20.60
C GLY A 622 10.73 30.48 -19.19
N TRP A 623 9.88 30.03 -18.28
CA TRP A 623 9.82 30.49 -16.88
C TRP A 623 10.38 29.51 -15.85
N HIS A 624 10.89 28.36 -16.28
CA HIS A 624 11.58 27.46 -15.36
C HIS A 624 12.88 28.10 -14.84
N GLY A 625 13.11 28.04 -13.53
CA GLY A 625 14.32 28.57 -12.89
C GLY A 625 14.45 30.09 -12.88
N LYS A 626 13.37 30.83 -13.17
CA LYS A 626 13.36 32.30 -13.17
C LYS A 626 12.56 32.84 -11.99
N ALA A 627 13.24 33.61 -11.13
CA ALA A 627 12.58 34.47 -10.16
C ALA A 627 11.88 35.64 -10.86
N LEU A 628 10.88 36.21 -10.20
CA LEU A 628 10.22 37.42 -10.68
C LEU A 628 11.05 38.66 -10.30
N ASP A 629 10.89 39.74 -11.06
CA ASP A 629 11.28 41.07 -10.59
C ASP A 629 10.22 41.60 -9.58
N PRO A 630 10.56 42.62 -8.76
CA PRO A 630 9.64 43.15 -7.75
C PRO A 630 8.27 43.59 -8.30
N ALA A 631 8.21 44.20 -9.50
CA ALA A 631 6.95 44.66 -10.07
C ALA A 631 6.08 43.49 -10.58
N SER A 632 6.72 42.45 -11.13
CA SER A 632 6.05 41.20 -11.53
C SER A 632 5.59 40.39 -10.31
N MET A 633 6.36 40.42 -9.20
CA MET A 633 5.96 39.85 -7.92
C MET A 633 4.69 40.52 -7.38
N GLU A 634 4.64 41.86 -7.33
CA GLU A 634 3.45 42.58 -6.84
C GLU A 634 2.19 42.22 -7.64
N LYS A 635 2.31 42.11 -8.98
CA LYS A 635 1.20 41.65 -9.83
C LYS A 635 0.77 40.23 -9.50
N ALA A 636 1.72 39.32 -9.35
CA ALA A 636 1.41 37.92 -9.02
C ALA A 636 0.75 37.80 -7.63
N LEU A 637 1.23 38.54 -6.63
CA LEU A 637 0.62 38.57 -5.30
C LEU A 637 -0.79 39.19 -5.31
N ALA A 638 -1.04 40.18 -6.16
CA ALA A 638 -2.37 40.75 -6.35
C ALA A 638 -3.34 39.75 -7.00
N GLU A 639 -2.91 38.98 -8.00
CA GLU A 639 -3.72 37.91 -8.60
C GLU A 639 -4.01 36.78 -7.61
N LEU A 640 -3.02 36.42 -6.79
CA LEU A 640 -3.19 35.42 -5.74
C LEU A 640 -4.06 35.94 -4.59
N GLY A 641 -4.24 37.25 -4.41
CA GLY A 641 -5.01 37.84 -3.32
C GLY A 641 -4.35 37.70 -1.94
N GLU A 642 -4.82 38.49 -0.97
CA GLU A 642 -4.40 38.39 0.43
C GLU A 642 -5.06 37.20 1.12
N ASN A 643 -4.28 36.45 1.90
CA ASN A 643 -4.79 35.37 2.72
C ASN A 643 -3.82 35.06 3.88
N GLN A 644 -4.35 34.54 4.98
CA GLN A 644 -3.60 33.91 6.07
C GLN A 644 -4.25 32.57 6.37
N ALA A 645 -3.57 31.50 5.96
CA ALA A 645 -3.99 30.15 6.30
C ALA A 645 -3.86 29.93 7.81
N ASN A 646 -4.92 29.49 8.47
CA ASN A 646 -4.94 29.20 9.91
C ASN A 646 -5.15 27.71 10.17
N VAL A 647 -4.38 26.85 9.50
CA VAL A 647 -4.42 25.40 9.71
C VAL A 647 -3.31 24.99 10.67
N ILE A 648 -3.69 24.42 11.81
CA ILE A 648 -2.73 23.90 12.80
C ILE A 648 -2.44 22.44 12.46
N VAL A 649 -1.16 22.11 12.31
CA VAL A 649 -0.73 20.72 12.12
C VAL A 649 -0.58 20.07 13.49
N GLU A 650 -1.55 19.24 13.87
CA GLU A 650 -1.47 18.49 15.11
C GLU A 650 -0.39 17.40 15.05
N PRO A 651 0.44 17.27 16.09
CA PRO A 651 1.47 16.23 16.18
C PRO A 651 0.89 14.82 16.13
N ARG A 652 1.20 14.07 15.06
CA ARG A 652 0.75 12.69 14.86
C ARG A 652 1.93 11.75 14.72
N ARG A 653 1.88 10.61 15.43
CA ARG A 653 2.90 9.54 15.36
C ARG A 653 2.22 8.19 15.19
N ILE A 654 2.90 7.29 14.49
CA ILE A 654 2.39 5.96 14.16
C ILE A 654 2.97 4.96 15.17
N GLY A 655 2.12 4.50 16.09
CA GLY A 655 2.53 3.57 17.14
C GLY A 655 3.70 4.09 17.99
N THR A 656 4.44 3.16 18.60
CA THR A 656 5.62 3.45 19.42
C THR A 656 6.87 2.93 18.74
N TYR A 657 7.90 3.77 18.60
CA TYR A 657 9.21 3.35 18.13
C TYR A 657 10.29 3.68 19.15
N ILE A 658 11.09 2.67 19.48
CA ILE A 658 12.25 2.80 20.35
C ILE A 658 13.48 2.53 19.47
N PRO A 659 14.33 3.54 19.23
CA PRO A 659 15.56 3.33 18.47
C PRO A 659 16.41 2.21 19.11
N PRO A 660 16.89 1.24 18.33
CA PRO A 660 17.73 0.18 18.87
C PRO A 660 19.04 0.77 19.40
N GLN A 661 19.48 0.32 20.58
CA GLN A 661 20.81 0.63 21.09
C GLN A 661 21.85 -0.15 20.30
N ARG A 662 22.59 0.54 19.43
CA ARG A 662 23.67 -0.08 18.67
C ARG A 662 24.78 -0.55 19.60
N LYS A 663 25.20 -1.79 19.43
CA LYS A 663 26.38 -2.35 20.08
C LYS A 663 27.44 -2.57 19.00
N PRO A 664 28.69 -2.16 19.23
CA PRO A 664 29.75 -2.46 18.28
C PRO A 664 29.91 -3.98 18.17
N ALA A 665 30.09 -4.47 16.95
CA ALA A 665 30.39 -5.88 16.72
C ALA A 665 31.69 -6.26 17.47
N PRO A 666 31.77 -7.48 18.04
CA PRO A 666 33.02 -7.98 18.60
C PRO A 666 34.08 -8.13 17.51
N ALA A 667 35.34 -8.27 17.93
CA ALA A 667 36.41 -8.61 17.01
C ALA A 667 36.11 -9.95 16.32
N LEU A 668 36.06 -9.94 14.99
CA LEU A 668 35.78 -11.15 14.21
C LEU A 668 36.86 -12.22 14.44
N SER A 669 36.42 -13.47 14.58
CA SER A 669 37.32 -14.63 14.55
C SER A 669 37.76 -14.88 13.10
N ILE A 670 39.07 -14.82 12.87
CA ILE A 670 39.68 -15.04 11.55
C ILE A 670 40.29 -16.43 11.52
N GLY A 671 39.87 -17.23 10.54
CA GLY A 671 40.21 -18.65 10.42
C GLY A 671 41.27 -18.95 9.35
N TYR A 672 42.14 -17.99 9.05
CA TYR A 672 43.21 -18.16 8.06
C TYR A 672 44.57 -18.35 8.74
N SER A 673 45.43 -19.14 8.11
CA SER A 673 46.85 -19.25 8.43
C SER A 673 47.68 -18.48 7.41
N ILE A 674 48.87 -18.01 7.81
CA ILE A 674 49.82 -17.41 6.87
C ILE A 674 50.12 -18.42 5.74
N GLY A 675 50.02 -17.96 4.49
CA GLY A 675 50.19 -18.77 3.28
C GLY A 675 48.90 -19.36 2.71
N ASP A 676 47.78 -19.35 3.43
CA ASP A 676 46.49 -19.77 2.87
C ASP A 676 46.10 -18.86 1.68
N GLU A 677 45.58 -19.45 0.61
CA GLU A 677 45.16 -18.70 -0.58
C GLU A 677 43.67 -18.38 -0.56
N ILE A 678 43.35 -17.08 -0.53
CA ILE A 678 41.97 -16.58 -0.57
C ILE A 678 41.89 -15.25 -1.33
N ALA A 679 40.81 -15.04 -2.08
CA ALA A 679 40.55 -13.74 -2.70
C ALA A 679 39.91 -12.78 -1.69
N THR A 680 40.25 -11.50 -1.76
CA THR A 680 39.72 -10.48 -0.84
C THR A 680 38.20 -10.33 -0.93
N ARG A 681 37.61 -10.57 -2.12
CA ARG A 681 36.15 -10.62 -2.30
C ARG A 681 35.48 -11.76 -1.52
N ASP A 682 36.12 -12.94 -1.46
CA ASP A 682 35.63 -14.08 -0.67
C ASP A 682 35.69 -13.78 0.83
N ALA A 683 36.80 -13.16 1.27
CA ALA A 683 36.95 -12.74 2.67
C ALA A 683 35.95 -11.64 3.06
N PHE A 684 35.66 -10.68 2.16
CA PHE A 684 34.62 -9.67 2.36
C PHE A 684 33.23 -10.30 2.58
N GLY A 685 32.81 -11.22 1.71
CA GLY A 685 31.54 -11.93 1.87
C GLY A 685 31.45 -12.72 3.19
N LYS A 686 32.54 -13.40 3.56
CA LYS A 686 32.63 -14.15 4.84
C LYS A 686 32.57 -13.21 6.05
N ALA A 687 33.18 -12.03 5.97
CA ALA A 687 33.11 -11.03 7.03
C ALA A 687 31.69 -10.48 7.18
N LEU A 688 31.00 -10.15 6.09
CA LEU A 688 29.60 -9.73 6.14
C LEU A 688 28.73 -10.79 6.82
N LYS A 689 28.89 -12.07 6.43
CA LYS A 689 28.19 -13.18 7.09
C LYS A 689 28.43 -13.18 8.61
N LYS A 690 29.69 -13.14 9.07
CA LYS A 690 30.01 -13.13 10.51
C LYS A 690 29.46 -11.88 11.22
N LEU A 691 29.50 -10.71 10.58
CA LEU A 691 28.99 -9.46 11.15
C LEU A 691 27.46 -9.47 11.30
N GLY A 692 26.77 -10.20 10.43
CA GLY A 692 25.31 -10.35 10.47
C GLY A 692 24.81 -10.92 11.79
N ASP A 693 25.59 -11.77 12.49
CA ASP A 693 25.22 -12.33 13.80
C ASP A 693 25.14 -11.28 14.91
N PHE A 694 25.89 -10.18 14.76
CA PHE A 694 26.06 -9.17 15.81
C PHE A 694 25.38 -7.83 15.48
N LEU A 695 25.17 -7.55 14.19
CA LEU A 695 24.63 -6.28 13.69
C LEU A 695 23.26 -6.52 13.04
N PRO A 696 22.15 -6.52 13.80
CA PRO A 696 20.80 -6.64 13.23
C PRO A 696 20.46 -5.50 12.25
N GLU A 697 21.13 -4.36 12.35
CA GLU A 697 20.99 -3.21 11.47
C GLU A 697 21.78 -3.32 10.15
N LEU A 698 22.65 -4.33 10.01
CA LEU A 698 23.38 -4.59 8.76
C LEU A 698 22.42 -5.12 7.70
N VAL A 699 22.33 -4.39 6.59
CA VAL A 699 21.49 -4.71 5.42
C VAL A 699 22.39 -4.71 4.18
N VAL A 700 22.30 -5.74 3.35
CA VAL A 700 23.14 -5.91 2.16
C VAL A 700 22.30 -5.84 0.90
N LEU A 701 22.78 -5.09 -0.09
CA LEU A 701 22.21 -4.99 -1.42
C LEU A 701 23.28 -5.38 -2.44
N ASP A 702 22.88 -6.10 -3.48
CA ASP A 702 23.75 -6.50 -4.57
C ASP A 702 23.05 -6.30 -5.92
N GLY A 703 23.84 -6.06 -6.97
CA GLY A 703 23.35 -5.83 -8.33
C GLY A 703 23.48 -7.05 -9.23
N ASP A 704 22.78 -8.14 -8.91
CA ASP A 704 22.79 -9.45 -9.59
C ASP A 704 24.17 -10.14 -9.72
N VAL A 705 25.15 -9.73 -8.92
CA VAL A 705 26.52 -10.28 -8.97
C VAL A 705 26.95 -10.87 -7.62
N LYS A 706 25.99 -11.24 -6.77
CA LYS A 706 26.19 -11.77 -5.41
C LYS A 706 27.09 -13.00 -5.32
N ASN A 707 27.08 -13.83 -6.37
CA ASN A 707 27.95 -15.00 -6.51
C ASN A 707 29.41 -14.64 -6.82
N SER A 708 29.64 -13.40 -7.25
CA SER A 708 30.92 -12.88 -7.71
C SER A 708 31.51 -11.89 -6.72
N THR A 709 30.68 -11.04 -6.10
CA THR A 709 31.03 -10.18 -4.94
C THR A 709 31.08 -10.97 -3.64
N ARG A 710 30.49 -12.17 -3.62
CA ARG A 710 30.37 -13.09 -2.46
C ARG A 710 29.43 -12.59 -1.36
N THR A 711 28.58 -11.62 -1.67
CA THR A 711 27.46 -11.27 -0.80
C THR A 711 26.42 -12.41 -0.70
N GLU A 712 26.49 -13.42 -1.58
CA GLU A 712 25.68 -14.65 -1.50
C GLU A 712 25.75 -15.30 -0.11
N TYR A 713 26.93 -15.30 0.53
CA TYR A 713 27.11 -15.85 1.89
C TYR A 713 26.25 -15.15 2.93
N PHE A 714 26.03 -13.84 2.78
CA PHE A 714 25.12 -13.10 3.65
C PHE A 714 23.66 -13.36 3.27
N SER A 715 23.35 -13.44 1.97
CA SER A 715 21.99 -13.68 1.48
C SER A 715 21.42 -15.03 1.92
N GLU A 716 22.25 -16.07 1.96
CA GLU A 716 21.87 -17.42 2.38
C GLU A 716 21.55 -17.48 3.88
N GLU A 717 22.29 -16.75 4.71
CA GLU A 717 22.15 -16.75 6.17
C GLU A 717 21.08 -15.78 6.66
N TYR A 718 20.97 -14.61 6.01
CA TYR A 718 20.06 -13.52 6.42
C TYR A 718 19.19 -13.03 5.26
N PRO A 719 18.34 -13.89 4.67
CA PRO A 719 17.54 -13.53 3.50
C PRO A 719 16.60 -12.34 3.74
N ASN A 720 16.16 -12.11 4.98
CA ASN A 720 15.30 -10.98 5.35
C ASN A 720 16.04 -9.63 5.44
N ARG A 721 17.38 -9.63 5.36
CA ARG A 721 18.24 -8.44 5.42
C ARG A 721 19.11 -8.30 4.17
N PHE A 722 18.88 -9.14 3.17
CA PHE A 722 19.50 -9.05 1.86
C PHE A 722 18.44 -8.63 0.84
N PHE A 723 18.75 -7.66 -0.01
CA PHE A 723 17.86 -7.21 -1.08
C PHE A 723 18.57 -7.25 -2.42
N GLU A 724 18.10 -8.13 -3.30
CA GLU A 724 18.53 -8.16 -4.69
C GLU A 724 18.04 -6.89 -5.39
N SER A 725 18.98 -6.13 -5.94
CA SER A 725 18.68 -4.92 -6.71
C SER A 725 18.60 -5.20 -8.21
N TYR A 726 18.99 -6.40 -8.65
CA TYR A 726 19.13 -6.77 -10.06
C TYR A 726 20.17 -5.89 -10.77
N ILE A 727 20.21 -5.90 -12.10
CA ILE A 727 21.15 -5.10 -12.90
C ILE A 727 20.67 -3.63 -12.95
N ALA A 728 20.77 -2.95 -11.81
CA ALA A 728 20.24 -1.61 -11.56
C ALA A 728 21.05 -0.88 -10.46
N GLU A 729 22.33 -0.60 -10.73
CA GLU A 729 23.23 -0.04 -9.73
C GLU A 729 22.78 1.34 -9.22
N GLN A 730 22.11 2.14 -10.04
CA GLN A 730 21.61 3.45 -9.64
C GLN A 730 20.57 3.32 -8.53
N ASN A 731 19.53 2.49 -8.75
CA ASN A 731 18.56 2.19 -7.71
C ASN A 731 19.19 1.48 -6.49
N MET A 732 20.15 0.57 -6.68
CA MET A 732 20.86 -0.09 -5.57
C MET A 732 21.47 0.95 -4.62
N VAL A 733 22.22 1.93 -5.16
CA VAL A 733 22.87 2.97 -4.35
C VAL A 733 21.83 3.90 -3.72
N GLY A 734 20.80 4.32 -4.45
CA GLY A 734 19.73 5.16 -3.89
C GLY A 734 18.97 4.47 -2.76
N THR A 735 18.65 3.19 -2.92
CA THR A 735 17.99 2.37 -1.88
C THR A 735 18.90 2.18 -0.67
N ALA A 736 20.19 1.92 -0.87
CA ALA A 736 21.17 1.85 0.21
C ALA A 736 21.25 3.18 0.99
N LEU A 737 21.24 4.32 0.30
CA LEU A 737 21.19 5.63 0.94
C LEU A 737 19.93 5.80 1.82
N GLY A 738 18.75 5.44 1.29
CA GLY A 738 17.49 5.52 2.05
C GLY A 738 17.49 4.66 3.33
N LEU A 739 18.09 3.47 3.26
CA LEU A 739 18.32 2.61 4.43
C LEU A 739 19.28 3.26 5.44
N ALA A 740 20.40 3.81 4.97
CA ALA A 740 21.44 4.40 5.79
C ALA A 740 20.93 5.60 6.61
N VAL A 741 20.21 6.53 5.97
CA VAL A 741 19.66 7.73 6.65
C VAL A 741 18.56 7.39 7.65
N CYS A 742 18.04 6.16 7.58
CA CYS A 742 17.07 5.61 8.52
C CYS A 742 17.71 4.80 9.65
N GLY A 743 19.05 4.81 9.75
CA GLY A 743 19.77 4.16 10.83
C GLY A 743 20.12 2.69 10.58
N LYS A 744 20.06 2.21 9.34
CA LYS A 744 20.68 0.92 8.96
C LYS A 744 22.18 1.10 8.68
N ILE A 745 22.95 0.01 8.78
CA ILE A 745 24.29 -0.08 8.19
C ILE A 745 24.08 -0.75 6.84
N SER A 746 23.99 0.03 5.78
CA SER A 746 23.71 -0.50 4.44
C SER A 746 25.00 -0.76 3.68
N CYS A 747 25.12 -1.93 3.06
CA CYS A 747 26.23 -2.29 2.19
C CYS A 747 25.71 -2.53 0.77
N ALA A 748 26.15 -1.74 -0.21
CA ALA A 748 25.87 -1.94 -1.63
C ALA A 748 27.09 -2.55 -2.33
N ALA A 749 26.91 -3.68 -3.01
CA ALA A 749 28.00 -4.41 -3.66
C ALA A 749 27.74 -4.65 -5.16
N SER A 750 28.76 -4.39 -5.97
CA SER A 750 28.78 -4.77 -7.39
C SER A 750 30.23 -4.92 -7.85
N PHE A 751 30.48 -5.00 -9.16
CA PHE A 751 31.82 -4.85 -9.69
C PHE A 751 32.24 -3.38 -9.59
N ALA A 752 33.52 -3.13 -9.34
CA ALA A 752 34.06 -1.78 -9.19
C ALA A 752 33.79 -0.94 -10.45
N CYS A 753 33.87 -1.52 -11.65
CA CYS A 753 33.53 -0.83 -12.90
C CYS A 753 32.04 -0.43 -12.97
N PHE A 754 31.11 -1.27 -12.50
CA PHE A 754 29.67 -0.97 -12.61
C PHE A 754 29.20 0.07 -11.60
N LEU A 755 29.93 0.29 -10.50
CA LEU A 755 29.65 1.41 -9.60
C LEU A 755 29.79 2.78 -10.31
N THR A 756 30.51 2.87 -11.43
CA THR A 756 30.54 4.08 -12.27
C THR A 756 29.15 4.42 -12.85
N ARG A 757 28.30 3.41 -13.12
CA ARG A 757 26.91 3.60 -13.54
C ARG A 757 26.09 4.39 -12.52
N ALA A 758 26.45 4.26 -11.24
CA ALA A 758 25.80 4.90 -10.11
C ALA A 758 26.59 6.09 -9.53
N TYR A 759 27.58 6.64 -10.26
CA TYR A 759 28.45 7.65 -9.66
C TYR A 759 27.70 8.90 -9.17
N ASP A 760 26.69 9.38 -9.91
CA ASP A 760 25.92 10.53 -9.46
C ASP A 760 25.10 10.24 -8.18
N PHE A 761 24.64 9.00 -8.00
CA PHE A 761 23.99 8.56 -6.76
C PHE A 761 24.99 8.49 -5.60
N ILE A 762 26.21 7.99 -5.84
CA ILE A 762 27.29 7.98 -4.85
C ILE A 762 27.68 9.41 -4.44
N ARG A 763 27.76 10.32 -5.42
CA ARG A 763 28.03 11.75 -5.19
C ARG A 763 26.93 12.40 -4.34
N MET A 764 25.66 12.16 -4.69
CA MET A 764 24.50 12.68 -3.94
C MET A 764 24.35 12.03 -2.55
N ALA A 765 24.77 10.78 -2.37
CA ALA A 765 24.91 10.19 -1.04
C ALA A 765 25.92 10.96 -0.20
N GLY A 766 27.04 11.42 -0.77
CA GLY A 766 27.99 12.29 -0.08
C GLY A 766 27.34 13.59 0.42
N HIS A 767 26.52 14.22 -0.41
CA HIS A 767 25.74 15.41 -0.01
C HIS A 767 24.63 15.11 1.00
N SER A 768 24.17 13.86 1.08
CA SER A 768 23.15 13.38 2.03
C SER A 768 23.72 12.96 3.38
N ARG A 769 25.06 12.88 3.51
CA ARG A 769 25.78 12.60 4.77
C ARG A 769 25.20 11.41 5.57
N PRO A 770 24.99 10.24 4.93
CA PRO A 770 24.46 9.07 5.62
C PRO A 770 25.35 8.70 6.82
N PRO A 771 24.76 8.27 7.95
CA PRO A 771 25.56 7.85 9.09
C PRO A 771 26.53 6.71 8.77
N HIS A 772 26.08 5.67 8.04
CA HIS A 772 26.89 4.49 7.70
C HIS A 772 26.44 3.91 6.35
N LEU A 773 27.22 4.14 5.29
CA LEU A 773 26.96 3.59 3.95
C LEU A 773 28.25 2.98 3.39
N ILE A 774 28.22 1.66 3.17
CA ILE A 774 29.37 0.89 2.70
C ILE A 774 29.15 0.52 1.23
N PHE A 775 30.20 0.67 0.45
CA PHE A 775 30.27 0.20 -0.94
C PHE A 775 31.36 -0.87 -1.03
N CYS A 776 31.08 -1.97 -1.71
CA CYS A 776 32.09 -2.92 -2.14
C CYS A 776 32.13 -2.99 -3.66
N GLY A 777 33.30 -2.67 -4.22
CA GLY A 777 33.59 -2.87 -5.63
C GLY A 777 34.54 -4.05 -5.78
N SER A 778 34.01 -5.18 -6.25
CA SER A 778 34.83 -6.35 -6.58
C SER A 778 35.44 -6.24 -7.98
N HIS A 779 36.25 -7.21 -8.40
CA HIS A 779 36.76 -7.27 -9.78
C HIS A 779 37.52 -5.99 -10.18
N ALA A 780 38.28 -5.43 -9.24
CA ALA A 780 39.06 -4.23 -9.50
C ALA A 780 40.37 -4.56 -10.23
N GLY A 781 40.76 -3.70 -11.17
CA GLY A 781 42.02 -3.80 -11.90
C GLY A 781 42.03 -4.78 -13.08
N VAL A 782 43.14 -4.81 -13.82
CA VAL A 782 43.38 -5.76 -14.92
C VAL A 782 43.58 -7.19 -14.43
N SER A 783 43.89 -7.37 -13.15
CA SER A 783 44.07 -8.67 -12.52
C SER A 783 42.83 -9.58 -12.54
N ILE A 784 41.66 -9.09 -12.98
CA ILE A 784 40.50 -9.97 -13.20
C ILE A 784 40.74 -10.99 -14.32
N GLY A 785 41.55 -10.63 -15.31
CA GLY A 785 41.90 -11.48 -16.45
C GLY A 785 40.96 -11.37 -17.65
N GLU A 786 40.37 -12.49 -18.00
CA GLU A 786 39.89 -12.79 -19.35
C GLU A 786 38.65 -12.01 -19.77
N ASP A 787 37.84 -11.51 -18.83
CA ASP A 787 36.63 -10.72 -19.14
C ASP A 787 36.96 -9.40 -19.87
N GLY A 788 38.17 -8.87 -19.69
CA GLY A 788 38.63 -7.67 -20.40
C GLY A 788 38.13 -6.34 -19.79
N PRO A 789 38.40 -5.21 -20.47
CA PRO A 789 38.30 -3.86 -19.89
C PRO A 789 36.90 -3.48 -19.42
N SER A 790 35.82 -4.02 -19.99
CA SER A 790 34.45 -3.70 -19.57
C SER A 790 34.14 -4.11 -18.12
N GLN A 791 34.89 -5.06 -17.56
CA GLN A 791 34.72 -5.56 -16.19
C GLN A 791 35.83 -5.06 -15.24
N MET A 792 36.87 -4.42 -15.78
CA MET A 792 38.02 -3.95 -15.01
C MET A 792 37.69 -2.61 -14.34
N GLY A 793 37.54 -2.58 -13.02
CA GLY A 793 37.45 -1.32 -12.29
C GLY A 793 38.80 -0.62 -12.28
N LEU A 794 38.98 0.45 -13.06
CA LEU A 794 40.27 1.15 -13.19
C LEU A 794 40.22 2.63 -12.84
N GLU A 795 39.03 3.18 -12.60
CA GLU A 795 38.77 4.56 -12.21
C GLU A 795 38.04 4.67 -10.85
N ASP A 796 37.83 3.52 -10.19
CA ASP A 796 37.04 3.41 -8.96
C ASP A 796 37.71 4.10 -7.76
N LEU A 797 39.05 4.05 -7.64
CA LEU A 797 39.76 4.79 -6.59
C LEU A 797 39.63 6.29 -6.83
N ALA A 798 39.78 6.75 -8.06
CA ALA A 798 39.59 8.17 -8.42
C ALA A 798 38.19 8.64 -8.08
N MET A 799 37.17 7.87 -8.49
CA MET A 799 35.76 8.12 -8.24
C MET A 799 35.47 8.28 -6.75
N PHE A 800 35.84 7.30 -5.92
CA PHE A 800 35.53 7.33 -4.50
C PHE A 800 36.41 8.31 -3.70
N ARG A 801 37.65 8.58 -4.12
CA ARG A 801 38.49 9.62 -3.50
C ARG A 801 37.90 11.02 -3.70
N ALA A 802 37.24 11.28 -4.82
CA ALA A 802 36.61 12.57 -5.11
C ALA A 802 35.37 12.85 -4.24
N VAL A 803 34.71 11.81 -3.72
CA VAL A 803 33.54 11.96 -2.83
C VAL A 803 33.97 12.61 -1.51
N SER A 804 33.35 13.73 -1.14
CA SER A 804 33.70 14.44 0.10
C SER A 804 33.46 13.56 1.34
N GLY A 805 34.42 13.57 2.28
CA GLY A 805 34.33 12.80 3.52
C GLY A 805 34.36 11.27 3.37
N SER A 806 34.58 10.72 2.17
CA SER A 806 34.68 9.27 1.97
C SER A 806 35.94 8.66 2.60
N THR A 807 35.82 7.38 2.96
CA THR A 807 36.93 6.50 3.33
C THR A 807 37.11 5.46 2.22
N VAL A 808 38.35 5.23 1.77
CA VAL A 808 38.70 4.33 0.67
C VAL A 808 39.73 3.32 1.15
N LEU A 809 39.35 2.04 1.12
CA LEU A 809 40.09 0.92 1.67
C LEU A 809 40.37 -0.12 0.59
N TYR A 810 41.60 -0.63 0.54
CA TYR A 810 42.04 -1.62 -0.43
C TYR A 810 42.81 -2.76 0.26
N PRO A 811 42.12 -3.78 0.82
CA PRO A 811 42.76 -4.94 1.42
C PRO A 811 43.60 -5.72 0.42
N CYS A 812 44.73 -6.28 0.87
CA CYS A 812 45.61 -7.10 0.05
C CYS A 812 45.47 -8.61 0.28
N ASP A 813 44.86 -9.05 1.37
CA ASP A 813 44.70 -10.47 1.71
C ASP A 813 43.41 -10.75 2.51
N GLY A 814 43.19 -12.01 2.90
CA GLY A 814 42.00 -12.41 3.65
C GLY A 814 41.86 -11.75 5.02
N VAL A 815 42.97 -11.58 5.76
CA VAL A 815 42.95 -10.98 7.10
C VAL A 815 42.60 -9.50 7.02
N SER A 816 43.31 -8.75 6.17
CA SER A 816 43.06 -7.33 5.95
C SER A 816 41.64 -7.09 5.44
N ALA A 817 41.12 -7.93 4.53
CA ALA A 817 39.75 -7.84 4.03
C ALA A 817 38.70 -8.01 5.14
N GLU A 818 38.81 -9.03 6.00
CA GLU A 818 37.85 -9.21 7.10
C GLU A 818 37.93 -8.07 8.13
N ARG A 819 39.16 -7.64 8.47
CA ARG A 819 39.38 -6.55 9.42
C ARG A 819 38.83 -5.22 8.91
N LEU A 820 39.09 -4.87 7.66
CA LEU A 820 38.62 -3.63 7.05
C LEU A 820 37.10 -3.65 6.82
N THR A 821 36.51 -4.81 6.51
CA THR A 821 35.05 -4.96 6.45
C THR A 821 34.41 -4.69 7.81
N ALA A 822 34.99 -5.23 8.89
CA ALA A 822 34.52 -4.94 10.25
C ALA A 822 34.68 -3.44 10.60
N GLN A 823 35.82 -2.83 10.25
CA GLN A 823 36.04 -1.39 10.47
C GLN A 823 35.06 -0.52 9.68
N ALA A 824 34.70 -0.90 8.45
CA ALA A 824 33.72 -0.17 7.64
C ALA A 824 32.35 -0.06 8.34
N THR A 825 31.91 -1.10 9.06
CA THR A 825 30.65 -1.05 9.84
C THR A 825 30.69 -0.08 11.03
N GLN A 826 31.88 0.30 11.47
CA GLN A 826 32.11 1.21 12.61
C GLN A 826 32.50 2.62 12.16
N THR A 827 32.78 2.81 10.87
CA THR A 827 33.24 4.07 10.31
C THR A 827 32.04 4.88 9.81
N GLN A 828 31.91 6.11 10.30
CA GLN A 828 30.83 7.00 9.87
C GLN A 828 31.02 7.50 8.44
N GLY A 829 29.92 7.77 7.76
CA GLY A 829 29.91 8.31 6.40
C GLY A 829 29.96 7.21 5.34
N ILE A 830 30.60 7.56 4.21
CA ILE A 830 30.75 6.68 3.04
C ILE A 830 32.06 5.93 3.13
N VAL A 831 32.01 4.60 3.07
CA VAL A 831 33.19 3.74 3.05
C VAL A 831 33.19 2.90 1.78
N TYR A 832 34.26 2.95 0.99
CA TYR A 832 34.48 2.10 -0.16
C TYR A 832 35.54 1.04 0.14
N ILE A 833 35.22 -0.22 -0.11
CA ILE A 833 36.15 -1.35 -0.03
C ILE A 833 36.37 -1.89 -1.43
N ARG A 834 37.60 -1.76 -1.93
CA ARG A 834 38.03 -2.31 -3.22
C ARG A 834 38.50 -3.75 -3.02
N THR A 835 37.84 -4.71 -3.67
CA THR A 835 38.21 -6.14 -3.57
C THR A 835 38.60 -6.71 -4.94
N THR A 836 39.43 -7.75 -4.92
CA THR A 836 40.09 -8.34 -6.10
C THR A 836 39.63 -9.77 -6.35
N ARG A 837 39.70 -10.18 -7.62
CA ARG A 837 39.25 -11.49 -8.11
C ARG A 837 40.24 -12.63 -7.82
N PRO A 838 41.55 -12.48 -8.07
CA PRO A 838 42.52 -13.54 -7.81
C PRO A 838 42.63 -13.90 -6.34
N LYS A 839 43.00 -15.16 -6.06
CA LYS A 839 43.43 -15.55 -4.72
C LYS A 839 44.82 -15.00 -4.46
N THR A 840 45.06 -14.61 -3.23
CA THR A 840 46.35 -14.13 -2.75
C THR A 840 46.72 -14.85 -1.46
N PRO A 841 48.02 -15.08 -1.20
CA PRO A 841 48.45 -15.67 0.07
C PRO A 841 48.15 -14.72 1.24
N VAL A 842 47.70 -15.28 2.35
CA VAL A 842 47.57 -14.54 3.62
C VAL A 842 48.96 -14.22 4.14
N ILE A 843 49.22 -12.94 4.41
CA ILE A 843 50.53 -12.43 4.87
C ILE A 843 50.48 -11.86 6.29
N TYR A 844 49.30 -11.52 6.78
CA TYR A 844 49.12 -11.00 8.13
C TYR A 844 48.73 -12.08 9.13
N THR A 845 49.12 -11.89 10.39
CA THR A 845 48.63 -12.70 11.50
C THR A 845 47.19 -12.31 11.84
N THR A 846 46.45 -13.22 12.44
CA THR A 846 45.03 -12.98 12.75
C THR A 846 44.81 -11.89 13.79
N ASP A 847 45.79 -11.54 14.61
CA ASP A 847 45.74 -10.45 15.60
C ASP A 847 46.09 -9.05 15.04
N GLU A 848 46.54 -8.99 13.78
CA GLU A 848 46.92 -7.73 13.12
C GLU A 848 45.73 -6.76 13.03
N LYS A 849 46.00 -5.47 13.26
CA LYS A 849 44.98 -4.40 13.31
C LYS A 849 45.09 -3.48 12.10
N PHE A 850 43.96 -3.03 11.57
CA PHE A 850 43.89 -2.15 10.39
C PHE A 850 43.10 -0.88 10.69
N PRO A 851 43.65 0.09 11.45
CA PRO A 851 42.98 1.37 11.69
C PRO A 851 42.78 2.17 10.39
N ILE A 852 41.65 2.87 10.26
CA ILE A 852 41.41 3.79 9.15
C ILE A 852 42.49 4.88 9.14
N GLY A 853 43.04 5.19 7.96
CA GLY A 853 44.15 6.13 7.81
C GLY A 853 45.54 5.54 8.05
N GLY A 854 45.66 4.24 8.32
CA GLY A 854 46.94 3.57 8.54
C GLY A 854 47.53 2.90 7.29
N SER A 855 48.78 2.46 7.43
CA SER A 855 49.51 1.61 6.47
C SER A 855 50.25 0.48 7.20
N LYS A 856 50.90 -0.43 6.47
CA LYS A 856 51.75 -1.50 7.03
C LYS A 856 53.12 -1.55 6.35
N ILE A 857 54.17 -1.45 7.15
CA ILE A 857 55.55 -1.66 6.67
C ILE A 857 55.82 -3.16 6.65
N LEU A 858 55.86 -3.77 5.47
CA LEU A 858 56.02 -5.21 5.30
C LEU A 858 57.48 -5.66 5.26
N ARG A 859 58.36 -4.78 4.77
CA ARG A 859 59.82 -4.97 4.70
C ARG A 859 60.49 -3.63 4.98
N THR A 860 61.54 -3.64 5.80
CA THR A 860 62.37 -2.46 6.02
C THR A 860 63.77 -2.83 6.50
N SER A 861 64.74 -2.01 6.17
CA SER A 861 66.13 -2.05 6.63
C SER A 861 66.71 -0.63 6.70
N LYS A 862 67.90 -0.45 7.28
CA LYS A 862 68.59 0.86 7.27
C LYS A 862 69.22 1.16 5.91
N GLU A 863 69.37 0.13 5.08
CA GLU A 863 69.99 0.16 3.77
C GLU A 863 68.97 0.37 2.64
N ASP A 864 67.68 0.54 2.97
CA ASP A 864 66.60 0.74 2.00
C ASP A 864 66.91 1.93 1.08
N LYS A 865 67.13 1.66 -0.21
CA LYS A 865 67.37 2.71 -1.21
C LYS A 865 66.07 3.33 -1.71
N PHE A 866 65.04 2.51 -1.89
CA PHE A 866 63.74 2.91 -2.43
C PHE A 866 62.62 2.37 -1.56
N THR A 867 61.49 3.06 -1.57
CA THR A 867 60.26 2.57 -0.95
C THR A 867 59.25 2.21 -2.03
N LEU A 868 58.73 0.99 -1.96
CA LEU A 868 57.60 0.53 -2.77
C LEU A 868 56.32 0.78 -1.98
N VAL A 869 55.46 1.66 -2.47
CA VAL A 869 54.14 1.93 -1.90
C VAL A 869 53.11 1.23 -2.77
N THR A 870 52.27 0.41 -2.17
CA THR A 870 51.39 -0.49 -2.92
C THR A 870 50.13 -0.77 -2.11
N ALA A 871 49.08 -1.28 -2.74
CA ALA A 871 47.87 -1.74 -2.08
C ALA A 871 47.21 -2.87 -2.87
N GLY A 872 46.43 -3.70 -2.17
CA GLY A 872 45.67 -4.76 -2.81
C GLY A 872 46.51 -5.80 -3.52
N ILE A 873 46.16 -6.13 -4.77
CA ILE A 873 46.82 -7.19 -5.53
C ILE A 873 48.31 -6.91 -5.76
N THR A 874 48.67 -5.64 -5.93
CA THR A 874 50.06 -5.24 -6.22
C THR A 874 51.01 -5.42 -5.03
N VAL A 875 50.50 -5.64 -3.81
CA VAL A 875 51.32 -5.92 -2.62
C VAL A 875 52.13 -7.20 -2.82
N HIS A 876 51.50 -8.20 -3.42
CA HIS A 876 52.13 -9.50 -3.70
C HIS A 876 53.19 -9.40 -4.80
N GLU A 877 52.92 -8.60 -5.83
CA GLU A 877 53.90 -8.29 -6.88
C GLU A 877 55.11 -7.51 -6.33
N ALA A 878 54.88 -6.57 -5.41
CA ALA A 878 55.92 -5.80 -4.75
C ALA A 878 56.78 -6.67 -3.80
N LEU A 879 56.18 -7.60 -3.05
CA LEU A 879 56.89 -8.57 -2.21
C LEU A 879 57.80 -9.47 -3.05
N ALA A 880 57.30 -9.98 -4.18
CA ALA A 880 58.09 -10.78 -5.10
C ALA A 880 59.21 -9.95 -5.77
N ALA A 881 58.94 -8.70 -6.15
CA ALA A 881 59.96 -7.78 -6.67
C ALA A 881 61.06 -7.49 -5.63
N TYR A 882 60.71 -7.31 -4.36
CA TYR A 882 61.67 -7.14 -3.27
C TYR A 882 62.64 -8.31 -3.17
N ASP A 883 62.16 -9.56 -3.24
CA ASP A 883 63.04 -10.74 -3.18
C ASP A 883 64.01 -10.78 -4.37
N ARG A 884 63.55 -10.39 -5.58
CA ARG A 884 64.39 -10.30 -6.79
C ARG A 884 65.43 -9.18 -6.70
N LEU A 885 65.05 -8.02 -6.16
CA LEU A 885 65.95 -6.88 -5.94
C LEU A 885 67.00 -7.19 -4.87
N LYS A 886 66.60 -7.87 -3.81
CA LYS A 886 67.50 -8.33 -2.75
C LYS A 886 68.55 -9.31 -3.26
N GLN A 887 68.18 -10.23 -4.15
CA GLN A 887 69.14 -11.12 -4.84
C GLN A 887 70.18 -10.35 -5.68
N LYS A 888 69.84 -9.13 -6.11
CA LYS A 888 70.72 -8.22 -6.84
C LYS A 888 71.44 -7.21 -5.92
N GLY A 889 71.33 -7.37 -4.60
CA GLY A 889 71.97 -6.49 -3.61
C GLY A 889 71.30 -5.12 -3.45
N ILE A 890 70.03 -4.99 -3.83
CA ILE A 890 69.25 -3.75 -3.72
C ILE A 890 68.23 -3.90 -2.59
N SER A 891 68.41 -3.17 -1.51
CA SER A 891 67.45 -3.12 -0.39
C SER A 891 66.33 -2.13 -0.72
N THR A 892 65.08 -2.56 -0.52
CA THR A 892 63.89 -1.72 -0.69
C THR A 892 62.93 -1.89 0.48
N ARG A 893 62.25 -0.81 0.85
CA ARG A 893 61.15 -0.82 1.80
C ARG A 893 59.85 -1.19 1.08
N ILE A 894 58.93 -1.88 1.74
CA ILE A 894 57.57 -2.10 1.22
C ILE A 894 56.55 -1.59 2.21
N ILE A 895 55.62 -0.77 1.72
CA ILE A 895 54.48 -0.24 2.47
C ILE A 895 53.19 -0.67 1.77
N ASP A 896 52.37 -1.46 2.47
CA ASP A 896 50.97 -1.70 2.10
C ASP A 896 50.12 -0.52 2.62
N SER A 897 49.72 0.35 1.70
CA SER A 897 48.89 1.52 1.92
C SER A 897 47.40 1.16 1.78
N TYR A 898 46.94 0.19 2.58
CA TYR A 898 45.56 -0.32 2.54
C TYR A 898 44.50 0.77 2.73
N SER A 899 44.81 1.86 3.42
CA SER A 899 43.95 3.05 3.50
C SER A 899 44.40 4.06 2.44
N VAL A 900 43.68 4.14 1.32
CA VAL A 900 43.97 5.07 0.22
C VAL A 900 43.41 6.48 0.52
N LYS A 901 42.34 6.55 1.33
CA LYS A 901 41.80 7.79 1.88
C LYS A 901 41.12 7.50 3.22
N PRO A 902 41.46 8.19 4.32
CA PRO A 902 42.66 9.03 4.47
C PRO A 902 43.95 8.20 4.31
N LEU A 903 45.06 8.85 3.95
CA LEU A 903 46.38 8.22 3.86
C LEU A 903 47.13 8.28 5.19
N ASP A 904 48.05 7.34 5.39
CA ASP A 904 49.06 7.38 6.44
C ASP A 904 50.20 8.34 6.06
N VAL A 905 49.91 9.64 6.13
CA VAL A 905 50.83 10.70 5.69
C VAL A 905 52.13 10.68 6.49
N GLU A 906 52.08 10.31 7.77
CA GLU A 906 53.26 10.25 8.64
C GLU A 906 54.24 9.19 8.17
N THR A 907 53.78 7.95 7.99
CA THR A 907 54.62 6.84 7.55
C THR A 907 55.17 7.08 6.14
N LEU A 908 54.34 7.58 5.23
CA LEU A 908 54.74 7.86 3.85
C LEU A 908 55.76 9.00 3.77
N SER A 909 55.55 10.08 4.53
CA SER A 909 56.50 11.20 4.59
C SER A 909 57.83 10.75 5.17
N LYS A 910 57.82 9.95 6.24
CA LYS A 910 59.05 9.39 6.82
C LYS A 910 59.80 8.54 5.80
N ALA A 911 59.11 7.64 5.10
CA ALA A 911 59.72 6.82 4.07
C ALA A 911 60.31 7.65 2.92
N ALA A 912 59.65 8.75 2.53
CA ALA A 912 60.17 9.67 1.53
C ALA A 912 61.48 10.34 1.98
N HIS A 913 61.61 10.71 3.25
CA HIS A 913 62.85 11.31 3.77
C HIS A 913 63.98 10.30 3.93
N GLU A 914 63.66 9.04 4.22
CA GLU A 914 64.64 7.98 4.49
C GLU A 914 65.10 7.25 3.23
N THR A 915 64.42 7.41 2.09
CA THR A 915 64.74 6.71 0.82
C THR A 915 64.90 7.68 -0.34
N GLN A 916 65.56 7.23 -1.42
CA GLN A 916 65.92 8.07 -2.56
C GLN A 916 64.76 8.33 -3.53
N ALA A 917 63.76 7.44 -3.54
CA ALA A 917 62.56 7.56 -4.36
C ALA A 917 61.43 6.71 -3.77
N LEU A 918 60.20 7.14 -3.99
CA LEU A 918 59.00 6.33 -3.81
C LEU A 918 58.56 5.77 -5.17
N PHE A 919 58.35 4.46 -5.26
CA PHE A 919 57.68 3.83 -6.39
C PHE A 919 56.29 3.40 -5.92
N VAL A 920 55.24 4.04 -6.43
CA VAL A 920 53.86 3.71 -6.15
C VAL A 920 53.35 2.77 -7.23
N ILE A 921 52.91 1.57 -6.86
CA ILE A 921 52.45 0.54 -7.77
C ILE A 921 50.97 0.29 -7.52
N GLU A 922 50.15 0.38 -8.57
CA GLU A 922 48.71 0.18 -8.48
C GLU A 922 48.10 -0.45 -9.74
N ASP A 923 47.09 -1.31 -9.52
CA ASP A 923 46.26 -1.89 -10.57
C ASP A 923 45.02 -0.99 -10.79
N HIS A 924 45.27 0.19 -11.34
CA HIS A 924 44.32 1.29 -11.56
C HIS A 924 44.88 2.22 -12.66
N TRP A 925 44.06 3.07 -13.26
CA TRP A 925 44.55 4.17 -14.11
C TRP A 925 45.55 5.05 -13.37
N ILE A 926 46.49 5.67 -14.09
CA ILE A 926 47.49 6.54 -13.46
C ILE A 926 46.88 7.80 -12.82
N GLU A 927 45.71 8.24 -13.27
CA GLU A 927 45.00 9.41 -12.75
C GLU A 927 44.10 9.07 -11.55
N GLY A 928 44.18 9.90 -10.51
CA GLY A 928 43.27 9.88 -9.37
C GLY A 928 43.39 8.66 -8.45
N GLY A 929 44.31 7.74 -8.70
CA GLY A 929 44.55 6.55 -7.87
C GLY A 929 45.39 6.80 -6.61
N LEU A 930 46.04 5.74 -6.12
CA LEU A 930 46.97 5.75 -4.99
C LEU A 930 48.20 6.62 -5.29
N GLY A 931 48.73 6.56 -6.51
CA GLY A 931 49.87 7.34 -6.98
C GLY A 931 49.67 8.84 -6.81
N ASP A 932 48.52 9.35 -7.23
CA ASP A 932 48.15 10.76 -7.06
C ASP A 932 47.90 11.12 -5.59
N ALA A 933 47.33 10.19 -4.82
CA ALA A 933 47.12 10.39 -3.40
C ALA A 933 48.46 10.56 -2.66
N VAL A 934 49.42 9.67 -2.91
CA VAL A 934 50.75 9.70 -2.30
C VAL A 934 51.54 10.91 -2.78
N ALA A 935 51.55 11.20 -4.08
CA ALA A 935 52.26 12.35 -4.64
C ALA A 935 51.75 13.69 -4.08
N ALA A 936 50.44 13.81 -3.85
CA ALA A 936 49.86 15.01 -3.24
C ALA A 936 50.12 15.11 -1.72
N ALA A 937 50.21 13.98 -1.02
CA ALA A 937 50.35 13.94 0.43
C ALA A 937 51.80 14.08 0.92
N VAL A 938 52.76 13.53 0.18
CA VAL A 938 54.17 13.54 0.55
C VAL A 938 54.79 14.89 0.17
N ASN A 939 54.93 15.76 1.16
CA ASN A 939 55.63 17.05 0.99
C ASN A 939 57.16 16.86 1.12
N SER A 940 57.77 16.20 0.14
CA SER A 940 59.22 15.92 0.10
C SER A 940 59.80 16.20 -1.30
N PRO A 941 61.07 16.66 -1.42
CA PRO A 941 61.77 16.71 -2.72
C PRO A 941 62.05 15.32 -3.30
N THR A 942 61.83 14.24 -2.53
CA THR A 942 62.00 12.86 -2.98
C THR A 942 61.06 12.55 -4.15
N PRO A 943 61.57 12.08 -5.30
CA PRO A 943 60.74 11.79 -6.46
C PRO A 943 59.76 10.64 -6.17
N VAL A 944 58.53 10.81 -6.66
CA VAL A 944 57.46 9.80 -6.62
C VAL A 944 57.22 9.30 -8.05
N TYR A 945 57.53 8.03 -8.30
CA TYR A 945 57.29 7.34 -9.55
C TYR A 945 56.00 6.52 -9.46
N ARG A 946 55.13 6.64 -10.46
CA ARG A 946 53.85 5.91 -10.52
C ARG A 946 53.95 4.80 -11.57
N LEU A 947 53.71 3.56 -11.15
CA LEU A 947 53.58 2.37 -12.00
C LEU A 947 52.10 1.97 -11.94
N ALA A 948 51.38 2.25 -13.02
CA ALA A 948 49.94 2.13 -13.12
C ALA A 948 49.55 1.77 -14.56
N ILE A 949 48.27 1.52 -14.81
CA ILE A 949 47.77 1.30 -16.17
C ILE A 949 47.80 2.64 -16.93
N THR A 950 48.41 2.66 -18.12
CA THR A 950 48.58 3.88 -18.94
C THR A 950 48.07 3.76 -20.37
N GLU A 951 47.59 2.58 -20.76
CA GLU A 951 46.97 2.32 -22.07
C GLU A 951 45.76 1.39 -21.89
N GLU A 952 44.87 1.36 -22.88
CA GLU A 952 43.65 0.55 -22.84
C GLU A 952 43.93 -0.94 -22.54
N PRO A 953 43.28 -1.51 -21.51
CA PRO A 953 43.39 -2.93 -21.18
C PRO A 953 42.86 -3.87 -22.28
N ARG A 954 43.08 -5.17 -22.10
CA ARG A 954 42.47 -6.22 -22.94
C ARG A 954 42.27 -7.52 -22.15
N SER A 955 41.54 -8.46 -22.73
CA SER A 955 41.46 -9.83 -22.23
C SER A 955 42.82 -10.53 -22.30
N GLY A 956 43.15 -11.25 -21.23
CA GLY A 956 44.36 -12.08 -21.10
C GLY A 956 44.39 -12.71 -19.70
N LYS A 957 45.36 -13.58 -19.41
CA LYS A 957 45.49 -14.09 -18.04
C LYS A 957 45.96 -12.98 -17.12
N SER A 958 45.51 -12.98 -15.86
CA SER A 958 45.88 -11.97 -14.86
C SER A 958 47.39 -11.66 -14.86
N GLU A 959 48.25 -12.67 -14.78
CA GLU A 959 49.72 -12.49 -14.74
C GLU A 959 50.26 -11.84 -16.04
N GLU A 960 49.71 -12.21 -17.20
CA GLU A 960 50.10 -11.65 -18.50
C GLU A 960 49.72 -10.18 -18.60
N LEU A 961 48.56 -9.80 -18.04
CA LEU A 961 48.09 -8.41 -18.02
C LEU A 961 48.91 -7.56 -17.06
N LEU A 962 49.18 -8.04 -15.84
CA LEU A 962 50.05 -7.32 -14.90
C LEU A 962 51.44 -7.06 -15.49
N GLU A 963 52.01 -8.04 -16.21
CA GLU A 963 53.29 -7.88 -16.92
C GLU A 963 53.17 -6.86 -18.06
N ARG A 964 52.16 -7.01 -18.92
CA ARG A 964 51.93 -6.15 -20.08
C ARG A 964 51.81 -4.68 -19.67
N TYR A 965 51.08 -4.40 -18.60
CA TYR A 965 50.80 -3.05 -18.13
C TYR A 965 51.81 -2.55 -17.09
N GLY A 966 52.95 -3.21 -16.95
CA GLY A 966 54.10 -2.67 -16.23
C GLY A 966 53.99 -2.69 -14.70
N ILE A 967 53.10 -3.53 -14.14
CA ILE A 967 52.83 -3.61 -12.70
C ILE A 967 53.09 -4.99 -12.09
N SER A 968 53.66 -5.92 -12.87
CA SER A 968 54.14 -7.21 -12.36
C SER A 968 55.46 -7.08 -11.59
N GLN A 969 55.79 -8.11 -10.80
CA GLN A 969 57.07 -8.25 -10.11
C GLN A 969 58.29 -8.05 -11.03
N LYS A 970 58.21 -8.48 -12.31
CA LYS A 970 59.31 -8.33 -13.27
C LYS A 970 59.40 -6.89 -13.74
N ALA A 971 58.27 -6.27 -14.08
CA ALA A 971 58.20 -4.87 -14.49
C ALA A 971 58.67 -3.93 -13.38
N ILE A 972 58.24 -4.15 -12.13
CA ILE A 972 58.68 -3.38 -10.96
C ILE A 972 60.20 -3.51 -10.78
N THR A 973 60.72 -4.75 -10.79
CA THR A 973 62.17 -5.00 -10.68
C THR A 973 62.93 -4.28 -11.78
N GLN A 974 62.47 -4.42 -13.03
CA GLN A 974 63.10 -3.82 -14.20
C GLN A 974 63.11 -2.28 -14.10
N LYS A 975 62.00 -1.68 -13.67
CA LYS A 975 61.90 -0.22 -13.55
C LYS A 975 62.86 0.37 -12.52
N ILE A 976 63.06 -0.34 -11.41
CA ILE A 976 64.01 0.07 -10.36
C ILE A 976 65.45 -0.09 -10.84
N LEU A 977 65.76 -1.15 -11.59
CA LEU A 977 67.09 -1.31 -12.19
C LEU A 977 67.37 -0.20 -13.21
N GLU A 978 66.41 0.13 -14.09
CA GLU A 978 66.52 1.25 -15.04
C GLU A 978 66.76 2.60 -14.33
N PHE A 979 66.15 2.81 -13.17
CA PHE A 979 66.37 4.01 -12.38
C PHE A 979 67.81 4.07 -11.81
N MET A 980 68.42 2.93 -11.50
CA MET A 980 69.76 2.87 -10.91
C MET A 980 70.91 3.05 -11.92
N GLY A 981 70.65 2.97 -13.23
CA GLY A 981 71.65 3.01 -14.29
C GLY A 981 72.10 1.62 -14.72
#